data_AF-A0A662HXY4-F1
#
_entry.id   AF-A0A662HXY4-F1
#
_cell.length_a   1.000
_cell.length_b   1.000
_cell.length_c   1.000
_cell.angle_alpha   90.00
_cell.angle_beta   90.00
_cell.angle_gamma   90.00
#
_symmetry.space_group_name_H-M   'P 1'
#
loop_
_entity.id
_entity.type
_entity.pdbx_description
1 polymer ?
#
loop_
_entity_poly.entity_id
_entity_poly.type
_entity_poly.pdbx_seq_one_letter_code
_entity_poly.pdbx_strand_id
1 'polypeptide(L)'
;MEEQFIETLDFPIETVNKASSREKGGGGRPPYWEMVFWWTRKPLAGARAVVAGALLSADTNKANFMNWLRLDPDRPSHRLNPVLPENIKKEFKKIKLLDPFAGFGSIPLEAIRLGIGEVVAVEFLPTAYIFLKAVLEYPKAYAGDKIRVSGKEVKELGLESAVKKLSGPKKIADGENYEIPRLIYDVAKWGNWIVGELKEDPDIKELYDEDTAVYIGTWEAECPICGKRTPLVGNWWLARVKGKKYAYMKPKAEGDKVNIEVVEGKTEGAPSPNVRGRPELAECLLCGSRITYIDPTTGRIYRSKSEVRNELIKKRLEFYPKHAINDWNQKLEEYLEGRISLEELKSAKARPRLLVKVKIVNRDLKFEPCNEEDNEKLWRALEKLKQIRGDPDIPTEELWKYTASGGGAISIWIWGFDKFYKLFNPRQLLILVKLVKLIREAGKKVEEEKIKEGWHREEAHEYAEAVITYLAIALANIADFNCVSSQWQATAWQPVKRAFAMRGISMQWNYGDVNPLSKGTGSWNNALENIIDGLSYLVSAVSGSLSKVRVLLDDATVLTKLGNGRFDVIVTDPPYRDDVPYAELSDFYYVWLKRALSDDNLAPRFHADALIHNTQWESFALNEISYNKGRLDYFGVKEAEDYYEKLMGMAFSKMAELLKDNGLIVTYFAHSSPEAWIELVEAGWRRAGLRVTKAWSLATESLQRVTARGKTALESSIVVVWRKRLGDGKVGEYGEVYREAVEHAAKAKEEAWRSGLGSSDLFLATMIGALSVFTSYDKVLRFGSELSSRDIVREAYAIATRVIAGASDLVKSPEALFYLAAKAIYRVYAKARGQLTLDGVSAEPIVLSSKDVIILSYGFLKESDSKGKERGVKMFEEACVIRGLGEVKGAKVAQQKAFVLLEPLTSSLKEVKDVLGKRGVNPIKLEALRRKLNVIDVLHLLEYYAKQGRGEFDSVYRILYSKYPGLVREAIEAARTIAKFVNDPESALAELCVKYVEGR
;
A
#
# COMPACT_ATOMS: atom_id res chain seq x y z
N MET A 1 -30.79 -19.88 3.48
CA MET A 1 -29.78 -19.41 4.45
C MET A 1 -30.10 -17.97 4.78
N GLU A 2 -30.04 -17.59 6.05
CA GLU A 2 -30.27 -16.21 6.47
C GLU A 2 -29.06 -15.33 6.12
N GLU A 3 -29.33 -14.12 5.64
CA GLU A 3 -28.32 -13.10 5.34
C GLU A 3 -27.64 -12.61 6.64
N GLN A 4 -26.36 -12.24 6.56
CA GLN A 4 -25.67 -11.54 7.64
C GLN A 4 -25.70 -10.02 7.43
N PHE A 5 -25.45 -9.25 8.50
CA PHE A 5 -25.53 -7.79 8.49
C PHE A 5 -24.63 -7.14 7.42
N ILE A 6 -23.46 -7.70 7.13
CA ILE A 6 -22.57 -7.19 6.06
C ILE A 6 -23.15 -7.38 4.65
N GLU A 7 -24.16 -8.23 4.46
CA GLU A 7 -24.83 -8.42 3.18
C GLU A 7 -25.98 -7.42 2.97
N THR A 8 -26.43 -6.75 4.04
CA THR A 8 -27.55 -5.80 4.02
C THR A 8 -27.10 -4.38 3.72
N LEU A 9 -28.02 -3.54 3.26
CA LEU A 9 -27.74 -2.12 2.99
C LEU A 9 -27.68 -1.25 4.25
N ASP A 10 -28.04 -1.82 5.41
CA ASP A 10 -27.92 -1.16 6.69
C ASP A 10 -26.46 -1.12 7.20
N PHE A 11 -25.56 -1.92 6.61
CA PHE A 11 -24.13 -1.86 6.90
C PHE A 11 -23.58 -0.42 6.70
N PRO A 12 -23.07 0.25 7.75
CA PRO A 12 -22.81 1.69 7.71
C PRO A 12 -21.47 2.05 7.05
N ILE A 13 -21.28 1.68 5.77
CA ILE A 13 -19.99 1.82 5.06
C ILE A 13 -19.42 3.24 5.08
N GLU A 14 -20.25 4.29 4.95
CA GLU A 14 -19.79 5.68 5.01
C GLU A 14 -19.14 6.03 6.36
N THR A 15 -19.75 5.59 7.47
CA THR A 15 -19.21 5.82 8.82
C THR A 15 -17.94 5.00 9.03
N VAL A 16 -17.93 3.74 8.58
CA VAL A 16 -16.75 2.87 8.61
C VAL A 16 -15.58 3.50 7.85
N ASN A 17 -15.84 4.10 6.69
CA ASN A 17 -14.83 4.79 5.88
C ASN A 17 -14.28 6.04 6.54
N LYS A 18 -15.14 6.85 7.18
CA LYS A 18 -14.71 8.02 7.96
C LYS A 18 -13.81 7.62 9.13
N ALA A 19 -14.23 6.63 9.91
CA ALA A 19 -13.44 6.11 11.03
C ALA A 19 -12.09 5.53 10.55
N SER A 20 -12.10 4.71 9.48
CA SER A 20 -10.89 4.10 8.91
C SER A 20 -9.90 5.14 8.37
N SER A 21 -10.40 6.17 7.69
CA SER A 21 -9.58 7.27 7.16
C SER A 21 -8.89 8.07 8.26
N ARG A 22 -9.57 8.24 9.41
CA ARG A 22 -9.03 8.97 10.58
C ARG A 22 -7.81 8.27 11.16
N GLU A 23 -7.81 6.94 11.23
CA GLU A 23 -6.67 6.15 11.73
C GLU A 23 -5.41 6.29 10.85
N LYS A 24 -5.61 6.51 9.55
CA LYS A 24 -4.51 6.70 8.59
C LYS A 24 -3.96 8.13 8.58
N GLY A 25 -4.66 9.08 9.21
CA GLY A 25 -4.25 10.49 9.36
C GLY A 25 -3.20 10.72 10.46
N GLY A 26 -2.57 11.90 10.46
CA GLY A 26 -1.55 12.25 11.45
C GLY A 26 -2.08 12.20 12.89
N GLY A 27 -1.43 11.39 13.75
CA GLY A 27 -1.82 11.21 15.16
C GLY A 27 -2.95 10.19 15.43
N GLY A 28 -3.50 9.57 14.37
CA GLY A 28 -4.58 8.58 14.48
C GLY A 28 -4.14 7.12 14.44
N ARG A 29 -2.85 6.83 14.22
CA ARG A 29 -2.36 5.46 14.01
C ARG A 29 -2.34 4.64 15.31
N PRO A 30 -2.70 3.35 15.27
CA PRO A 30 -2.45 2.42 16.37
C PRO A 30 -0.95 2.38 16.77
N PRO A 31 -0.60 2.47 18.07
CA PRO A 31 0.79 2.49 18.52
C PRO A 31 1.64 1.31 18.03
N TYR A 32 1.07 0.10 17.98
CA TYR A 32 1.80 -1.09 17.54
C TYR A 32 2.28 -1.02 16.08
N TRP A 33 1.71 -0.13 15.25
CA TRP A 33 2.18 0.11 13.89
C TRP A 33 3.56 0.78 13.82
N GLU A 34 4.04 1.35 14.92
CA GLU A 34 5.34 2.00 15.01
C GLU A 34 6.43 1.05 15.55
N MET A 35 6.05 -0.14 16.06
CA MET A 35 6.98 -1.20 16.48
C MET A 35 7.91 -1.63 15.33
N VAL A 36 7.35 -1.88 14.16
CA VAL A 36 8.08 -2.18 12.91
C VAL A 36 7.20 -1.82 11.71
N PHE A 37 7.83 -1.49 10.59
CA PHE A 37 7.09 -1.21 9.36
C PHE A 37 6.71 -2.52 8.66
N TRP A 38 5.43 -2.66 8.31
CA TRP A 38 4.93 -3.67 7.38
C TRP A 38 4.07 -2.98 6.31
N TRP A 39 4.14 -3.48 5.06
CA TRP A 39 3.49 -2.85 3.90
C TRP A 39 1.96 -2.81 4.03
N THR A 40 1.37 -3.91 4.49
CA THR A 40 -0.08 -4.06 4.58
C THR A 40 -0.55 -3.89 6.02
N ARG A 41 -1.18 -2.74 6.30
CA ARG A 41 -1.79 -2.43 7.60
C ARG A 41 -3.22 -1.96 7.38
N LYS A 42 -4.20 -2.81 7.66
CA LYS A 42 -5.62 -2.45 7.52
C LYS A 42 -6.06 -1.58 8.72
N PRO A 43 -6.83 -0.51 8.50
CA PRO A 43 -7.45 0.24 9.60
C PRO A 43 -8.24 -0.70 10.51
N LEU A 44 -8.04 -0.56 11.82
CA LEU A 44 -8.68 -1.40 12.83
C LEU A 44 -10.19 -1.14 12.87
N ALA A 45 -10.65 0.10 12.74
CA ALA A 45 -12.09 0.40 12.63
C ALA A 45 -12.77 -0.37 11.48
N GLY A 46 -12.12 -0.44 10.32
CA GLY A 46 -12.61 -1.17 9.15
C GLY A 46 -12.62 -2.68 9.37
N ALA A 47 -11.52 -3.23 9.89
CA ALA A 47 -11.42 -4.67 10.21
C ALA A 47 -12.47 -5.09 11.24
N ARG A 48 -12.66 -4.30 12.32
CA ARG A 48 -13.69 -4.52 13.34
C ARG A 48 -15.09 -4.56 12.75
N ALA A 49 -15.44 -3.58 11.91
CA ALA A 49 -16.75 -3.49 11.31
C ALA A 49 -17.03 -4.67 10.37
N VAL A 50 -16.05 -5.07 9.56
CA VAL A 50 -16.17 -6.20 8.64
C VAL A 50 -16.35 -7.52 9.40
N VAL A 51 -15.50 -7.80 10.39
CA VAL A 51 -15.59 -9.03 11.20
C VAL A 51 -16.94 -9.11 11.93
N ALA A 52 -17.36 -8.03 12.59
CA ALA A 52 -18.64 -8.01 13.29
C ALA A 52 -19.83 -8.13 12.33
N GLY A 53 -19.80 -7.40 11.20
CA GLY A 53 -20.86 -7.44 10.20
C GLY A 53 -21.02 -8.83 9.56
N ALA A 54 -19.94 -9.58 9.42
CA ALA A 54 -19.97 -10.95 8.89
C ALA A 54 -20.58 -11.98 9.87
N LEU A 55 -20.72 -11.63 11.15
CA LEU A 55 -21.21 -12.53 12.19
C LEU A 55 -22.60 -12.15 12.73
N LEU A 56 -22.97 -10.87 12.63
CA LEU A 56 -24.26 -10.38 13.10
C LEU A 56 -25.39 -10.68 12.12
N SER A 57 -26.60 -10.84 12.64
CA SER A 57 -27.81 -11.11 11.85
C SER A 57 -28.23 -9.92 11.00
N ALA A 58 -28.91 -10.18 9.87
CA ALA A 58 -29.38 -9.15 8.95
C ALA A 58 -30.29 -8.08 9.59
N ASP A 59 -31.05 -8.41 10.64
CA ASP A 59 -31.95 -7.50 11.37
C ASP A 59 -31.24 -6.59 12.38
N THR A 60 -29.91 -6.66 12.47
CA THR A 60 -29.12 -5.82 13.37
C THR A 60 -29.36 -4.33 13.09
N ASN A 61 -29.76 -3.59 14.12
CA ASN A 61 -29.96 -2.15 13.98
C ASN A 61 -28.62 -1.40 13.75
N LYS A 62 -28.57 -0.59 12.69
CA LYS A 62 -27.41 0.23 12.31
C LYS A 62 -26.84 1.12 13.42
N ALA A 63 -27.68 1.77 14.23
CA ALA A 63 -27.23 2.64 15.30
C ALA A 63 -26.61 1.83 16.46
N ASN A 64 -27.23 0.70 16.81
CA ASN A 64 -26.69 -0.23 17.79
C ASN A 64 -25.34 -0.78 17.34
N PHE A 65 -25.21 -1.21 16.09
CA PHE A 65 -23.95 -1.67 15.51
C PHE A 65 -22.82 -0.63 15.68
N MET A 66 -23.07 0.63 15.30
CA MET A 66 -22.07 1.70 15.44
C MET A 66 -21.69 1.94 16.92
N ASN A 67 -22.68 1.94 17.82
CA ASN A 67 -22.47 2.13 19.25
C ASN A 67 -21.66 0.99 19.89
N TRP A 68 -22.02 -0.26 19.60
CA TRP A 68 -21.35 -1.45 20.10
C TRP A 68 -19.88 -1.49 19.65
N LEU A 69 -19.61 -1.13 18.40
CA LEU A 69 -18.26 -1.14 17.85
C LEU A 69 -17.45 0.12 18.14
N ARG A 70 -18.06 1.11 18.81
CA ARG A 70 -17.44 2.42 19.10
C ARG A 70 -16.90 3.10 17.82
N LEU A 71 -17.65 2.99 16.72
CA LEU A 71 -17.29 3.63 15.46
C LEU A 71 -17.60 5.13 15.56
N ASP A 72 -16.56 5.91 15.77
CA ASP A 72 -16.60 7.35 15.93
C ASP A 72 -15.88 8.01 14.75
N PRO A 73 -16.55 8.85 13.93
CA PRO A 73 -15.90 9.54 12.81
C PRO A 73 -14.95 10.66 13.27
N ASP A 74 -15.11 11.18 14.49
CA ASP A 74 -14.36 12.31 15.03
C ASP A 74 -13.13 11.87 15.86
N ARG A 75 -13.18 10.66 16.43
CA ARG A 75 -12.12 10.07 17.27
C ARG A 75 -11.60 8.74 16.72
N PRO A 76 -10.28 8.44 16.82
CA PRO A 76 -9.74 7.15 16.38
C PRO A 76 -10.38 5.97 17.15
N SER A 77 -11.21 5.18 16.46
CA SER A 77 -12.05 4.14 17.08
C SER A 77 -11.25 3.02 17.74
N HIS A 78 -10.05 2.73 17.21
CA HIS A 78 -9.15 1.72 17.76
C HIS A 78 -8.68 1.99 19.21
N ARG A 79 -8.84 3.21 19.74
CA ARG A 79 -8.52 3.55 21.14
C ARG A 79 -9.54 3.03 22.16
N LEU A 80 -10.69 2.56 21.68
CA LEU A 80 -11.76 2.01 22.51
C LEU A 80 -11.99 0.55 22.13
N ASN A 81 -12.16 -0.31 23.13
CA ASN A 81 -12.64 -1.67 22.91
C ASN A 81 -14.15 -1.68 22.62
N PRO A 82 -14.63 -2.60 21.76
CA PRO A 82 -16.05 -2.74 21.48
C PRO A 82 -16.80 -3.17 22.75
N VAL A 83 -18.05 -2.73 22.87
CA VAL A 83 -18.95 -3.04 23.98
C VAL A 83 -20.19 -3.75 23.42
N LEU A 84 -20.08 -5.07 23.29
CA LEU A 84 -21.16 -5.91 22.78
C LEU A 84 -22.15 -6.29 23.90
N PRO A 85 -23.46 -6.42 23.59
CA PRO A 85 -24.45 -7.07 24.45
C PRO A 85 -24.05 -8.50 24.86
N GLU A 86 -24.52 -8.95 26.03
CA GLU A 86 -24.13 -10.24 26.60
C GLU A 86 -24.55 -11.45 25.75
N ASN A 87 -25.71 -11.37 25.07
CA ASN A 87 -26.15 -12.40 24.13
C ASN A 87 -25.17 -12.54 22.96
N ILE A 88 -24.76 -11.42 22.36
CA ILE A 88 -23.82 -11.40 21.23
C ILE A 88 -22.44 -11.90 21.66
N LYS A 89 -21.96 -11.51 22.85
CA LYS A 89 -20.70 -12.04 23.41
C LYS A 89 -20.72 -13.57 23.54
N LYS A 90 -21.83 -14.12 24.04
CA LYS A 90 -22.00 -15.58 24.19
C LYS A 90 -22.01 -16.30 22.84
N GLU A 91 -22.56 -15.67 21.80
CA GLU A 91 -22.52 -16.20 20.43
C GLU A 91 -21.11 -16.13 19.85
N PHE A 92 -20.46 -14.97 19.92
CA PHE A 92 -19.12 -14.75 19.37
C PHE A 92 -18.08 -15.69 20.02
N LYS A 93 -18.24 -16.01 21.31
CA LYS A 93 -17.38 -16.98 22.01
C LYS A 93 -17.42 -18.40 21.43
N LYS A 94 -18.42 -18.74 20.61
CA LYS A 94 -18.54 -20.05 19.92
C LYS A 94 -17.96 -20.04 18.51
N ILE A 95 -17.64 -18.86 17.97
CA ILE A 95 -17.19 -18.67 16.60
C ILE A 95 -15.71 -19.00 16.46
N LYS A 96 -15.37 -19.63 15.32
CA LYS A 96 -14.00 -19.79 14.85
C LYS A 96 -13.76 -18.91 13.62
N LEU A 97 -12.80 -18.01 13.71
CA LEU A 97 -12.35 -17.15 12.62
C LEU A 97 -10.98 -17.59 12.10
N LEU A 98 -10.83 -17.61 10.77
CA LEU A 98 -9.55 -17.80 10.08
C LEU A 98 -9.19 -16.55 9.27
N ASP A 99 -7.93 -16.15 9.35
CA ASP A 99 -7.30 -15.25 8.40
C ASP A 99 -6.04 -15.93 7.83
N PRO A 100 -6.08 -16.47 6.60
CA PRO A 100 -4.95 -17.16 5.99
C PRO A 100 -3.87 -16.23 5.39
N PHE A 101 -4.11 -14.92 5.40
CA PHE A 101 -3.19 -13.88 4.92
C PHE A 101 -3.10 -12.76 5.96
N ALA A 102 -2.73 -13.13 7.19
CA ALA A 102 -2.92 -12.27 8.36
C ALA A 102 -2.07 -10.99 8.34
N GLY A 103 -1.00 -10.93 7.55
CA GLY A 103 -0.17 -9.74 7.39
C GLY A 103 0.40 -9.28 8.72
N PHE A 104 0.06 -8.04 9.11
CA PHE A 104 0.46 -7.47 10.40
C PHE A 104 -0.60 -7.62 11.51
N GLY A 105 -1.64 -8.44 11.28
CA GLY A 105 -2.55 -8.90 12.33
C GLY A 105 -3.77 -8.02 12.61
N SER A 106 -4.08 -7.03 11.76
CA SER A 106 -5.23 -6.12 12.00
C SER A 106 -6.57 -6.84 12.15
N ILE A 107 -6.88 -7.80 11.28
CA ILE A 107 -8.13 -8.56 11.28
C ILE A 107 -8.21 -9.47 12.51
N PRO A 108 -7.23 -10.37 12.77
CA PRO A 108 -7.27 -11.22 13.96
C PRO A 108 -7.21 -10.43 15.28
N LEU A 109 -6.52 -9.28 15.34
CA LEU A 109 -6.54 -8.42 16.52
C LEU A 109 -7.95 -7.93 16.84
N GLU A 110 -8.70 -7.43 15.84
CA GLU A 110 -10.08 -6.98 16.08
C GLU A 110 -11.03 -8.15 16.37
N ALA A 111 -10.78 -9.33 15.81
CA ALA A 111 -11.50 -10.56 16.17
C ALA A 111 -11.34 -10.89 17.67
N ILE A 112 -10.13 -10.78 18.21
CA ILE A 112 -9.85 -10.98 19.65
C ILE A 112 -10.58 -9.94 20.49
N ARG A 113 -10.58 -8.67 20.06
CA ARG A 113 -11.25 -7.56 20.77
C ARG A 113 -12.77 -7.68 20.77
N LEU A 114 -13.34 -8.29 19.73
CA LEU A 114 -14.76 -8.63 19.65
C LEU A 114 -15.13 -9.84 20.53
N GLY A 115 -14.15 -10.57 21.06
CA GLY A 115 -14.37 -11.74 21.92
C GLY A 115 -14.70 -13.02 21.16
N ILE A 116 -14.21 -13.16 19.92
CA ILE A 116 -14.38 -14.39 19.13
C ILE A 116 -13.71 -15.58 19.82
N GLY A 117 -14.37 -16.73 19.85
CA GLY A 117 -13.93 -17.91 20.60
C GLY A 117 -12.54 -18.43 20.23
N GLU A 118 -12.32 -18.67 18.94
CA GLU A 118 -11.03 -19.10 18.38
C GLU A 118 -10.66 -18.23 17.19
N VAL A 119 -9.47 -17.66 17.22
CA VAL A 119 -8.92 -16.80 16.16
C VAL A 119 -7.62 -17.44 15.66
N VAL A 120 -7.60 -17.83 14.39
CA VAL A 120 -6.45 -18.43 13.75
C VAL A 120 -5.92 -17.48 12.69
N ALA A 121 -4.67 -17.05 12.84
CA ALA A 121 -3.94 -16.22 11.90
C ALA A 121 -2.86 -17.07 11.25
N VAL A 122 -2.79 -17.07 9.92
CA VAL A 122 -1.75 -17.80 9.18
C VAL A 122 -0.94 -16.81 8.38
N GLU A 123 0.37 -17.06 8.34
CA GLU A 123 1.29 -16.37 7.46
C GLU A 123 2.20 -17.36 6.75
N PHE A 124 2.58 -17.00 5.53
CA PHE A 124 3.45 -17.79 4.68
C PHE A 124 4.93 -17.49 4.95
N LEU A 125 5.24 -16.24 5.30
CA LEU A 125 6.61 -15.79 5.46
C LEU A 125 7.07 -15.83 6.93
N PRO A 126 8.23 -16.44 7.24
CA PRO A 126 8.82 -16.45 8.58
C PRO A 126 8.85 -15.10 9.30
N THR A 127 9.26 -14.04 8.60
CA THR A 127 9.32 -12.69 9.18
C THR A 127 7.96 -12.21 9.66
N ALA A 128 6.92 -12.39 8.82
CA ALA A 128 5.56 -11.96 9.16
C ALA A 128 4.99 -12.79 10.31
N TYR A 129 5.24 -14.10 10.31
CA TYR A 129 4.88 -15.00 11.40
C TYR A 129 5.43 -14.55 12.75
N ILE A 130 6.73 -14.22 12.83
CA ILE A 130 7.37 -13.73 14.07
C ILE A 130 6.70 -12.43 14.55
N PHE A 131 6.41 -11.50 13.63
CA PHE A 131 5.71 -10.27 13.98
C PHE A 131 4.28 -10.54 14.49
N LEU A 132 3.55 -11.48 13.89
CA LEU A 132 2.21 -11.86 14.32
C LEU A 132 2.20 -12.47 15.71
N LYS A 133 3.19 -13.29 16.09
CA LYS A 133 3.34 -13.82 17.45
C LYS A 133 3.42 -12.67 18.47
N ALA A 134 4.21 -11.65 18.17
CA ALA A 134 4.35 -10.44 18.99
C ALA A 134 3.11 -9.52 18.99
N VAL A 135 2.28 -9.55 17.93
CA VAL A 135 1.05 -8.75 17.86
C VAL A 135 -0.13 -9.45 18.54
N LEU A 136 -0.22 -10.77 18.45
CA LEU A 136 -1.43 -11.52 18.79
C LEU A 136 -1.24 -12.46 19.98
N GLU A 137 -0.24 -13.34 19.94
CA GLU A 137 -0.11 -14.41 20.94
C GLU A 137 0.53 -13.95 22.23
N TYR A 138 1.72 -13.33 22.20
CA TYR A 138 2.42 -12.95 23.43
C TYR A 138 1.64 -11.93 24.27
N PRO A 139 1.02 -10.87 23.70
CA PRO A 139 0.16 -9.99 24.48
C PRO A 139 -1.03 -10.73 25.10
N LYS A 140 -1.60 -11.73 24.41
CA LYS A 140 -2.74 -12.51 24.91
C LYS A 140 -2.35 -13.50 26.01
N ALA A 141 -1.18 -14.12 25.89
CA ALA A 141 -0.64 -15.11 26.82
C ALA A 141 -0.22 -14.46 28.14
N TYR A 142 0.48 -13.32 28.08
CA TYR A 142 1.13 -12.71 29.25
C TYR A 142 0.44 -11.44 29.79
N ALA A 143 -0.70 -11.01 29.23
CA ALA A 143 -1.44 -9.86 29.76
C ALA A 143 -1.88 -10.00 31.23
N GLY A 144 -2.12 -11.23 31.68
CA GLY A 144 -2.61 -11.54 33.03
C GLY A 144 -1.51 -11.68 34.09
N ASP A 145 -0.27 -12.00 33.70
CA ASP A 145 0.86 -12.10 34.62
C ASP A 145 1.38 -10.70 34.93
N LYS A 146 1.15 -10.24 36.16
CA LYS A 146 1.49 -8.90 36.61
C LYS A 146 2.59 -8.93 37.66
N ILE A 147 3.39 -7.87 37.64
CA ILE A 147 4.42 -7.58 38.64
C ILE A 147 4.13 -6.22 39.29
N ARG A 148 4.50 -6.10 40.57
CA ARG A 148 4.47 -4.83 41.30
C ARG A 148 5.81 -4.12 41.12
N VAL A 149 5.74 -2.86 40.70
CA VAL A 149 6.92 -2.02 40.43
C VAL A 149 6.79 -0.70 41.16
N SER A 150 7.90 -0.21 41.73
CA SER A 150 7.93 1.09 42.40
C SER A 150 7.85 2.24 41.40
N GLY A 151 7.32 3.39 41.81
CA GLY A 151 7.29 4.59 40.97
C GLY A 151 8.69 5.06 40.53
N LYS A 152 9.72 4.74 41.32
CA LYS A 152 11.13 4.97 40.96
C LYS A 152 11.54 4.11 39.77
N GLU A 153 11.33 2.79 39.84
CA GLU A 153 11.64 1.87 38.74
C GLU A 153 10.85 2.21 37.46
N VAL A 154 9.60 2.64 37.60
CA VAL A 154 8.78 3.07 36.47
C VAL A 154 9.43 4.22 35.70
N LYS A 155 9.99 5.21 36.41
CA LYS A 155 10.71 6.34 35.79
C LYS A 155 12.06 5.92 35.22
N GLU A 156 12.79 5.06 35.91
CA GLU A 156 14.10 4.56 35.45
C GLU A 156 14.00 3.75 34.16
N LEU A 157 12.93 2.95 34.01
CA LEU A 157 12.70 2.11 32.83
C LEU A 157 11.89 2.79 31.72
N GLY A 158 11.41 4.02 31.92
CA GLY A 158 10.60 4.74 30.92
C GLY A 158 9.17 4.17 30.76
N LEU A 159 8.60 3.61 31.83
CA LEU A 159 7.31 2.92 31.82
C LEU A 159 6.13 3.86 32.12
N GLU A 160 6.32 5.17 32.18
CA GLU A 160 5.28 6.10 32.60
C GLU A 160 4.05 6.09 31.68
N SER A 161 4.28 5.97 30.38
CA SER A 161 3.21 5.85 29.38
C SER A 161 2.41 4.57 29.58
N ALA A 162 3.10 3.44 29.81
CA ALA A 162 2.49 2.14 30.04
C ALA A 162 1.62 2.14 31.31
N VAL A 163 2.15 2.63 32.44
CA VAL A 163 1.42 2.73 33.72
C VAL A 163 0.19 3.62 33.59
N LYS A 164 0.32 4.80 32.96
CA LYS A 164 -0.83 5.69 32.73
C LYS A 164 -1.94 5.03 31.92
N LYS A 165 -1.57 4.23 30.90
CA LYS A 165 -2.54 3.52 30.05
C LYS A 165 -3.22 2.36 30.76
N LEU A 166 -2.49 1.63 31.62
CA LEU A 166 -2.95 0.36 32.20
C LEU A 166 -3.56 0.50 33.60
N SER A 167 -3.07 1.45 34.41
CA SER A 167 -3.49 1.61 35.81
C SER A 167 -4.41 2.83 36.02
N GLY A 168 -4.38 3.81 35.12
CA GLY A 168 -5.22 5.02 35.20
C GLY A 168 -4.73 6.25 36.00
N PRO A 169 -3.71 6.22 36.90
CA PRO A 169 -3.27 7.44 37.59
C PRO A 169 -2.59 8.40 36.63
N LYS A 170 -2.89 9.69 36.78
CA LYS A 170 -2.34 10.76 35.91
C LYS A 170 -0.89 11.14 36.25
N LYS A 171 -0.44 10.86 37.48
CA LYS A 171 0.89 11.21 37.99
C LYS A 171 1.49 9.99 38.69
N ILE A 172 2.79 9.79 38.50
CA ILE A 172 3.55 8.68 39.08
C ILE A 172 4.40 9.23 40.22
N ALA A 173 4.14 8.76 41.44
CA ALA A 173 4.86 9.09 42.67
C ALA A 173 5.87 7.99 43.04
N ASP A 174 7.06 8.39 43.51
CA ASP A 174 8.17 7.46 43.78
C ASP A 174 7.89 6.46 44.91
N GLY A 175 7.08 6.86 45.90
CA GLY A 175 6.70 6.02 47.04
C GLY A 175 5.48 5.12 46.80
N GLU A 176 4.90 5.13 45.60
CA GLU A 176 3.75 4.29 45.25
C GLU A 176 4.18 3.09 44.41
N ASN A 177 3.42 2.01 44.49
CA ASN A 177 3.62 0.81 43.67
C ASN A 177 2.51 0.68 42.62
N TYR A 178 2.89 0.22 41.44
CA TYR A 178 2.00 0.04 40.29
C TYR A 178 2.03 -1.42 39.84
N GLU A 179 0.90 -1.92 39.36
CA GLU A 179 0.82 -3.26 38.78
C GLU A 179 0.81 -3.17 37.26
N ILE A 180 1.80 -3.79 36.62
CA ILE A 180 1.93 -3.87 35.17
C ILE A 180 2.19 -5.30 34.72
N PRO A 181 1.80 -5.68 33.49
CA PRO A 181 2.15 -6.96 32.90
C PRO A 181 3.67 -7.19 32.93
N ARG A 182 4.11 -8.36 33.40
CA ARG A 182 5.52 -8.72 33.55
C ARG A 182 6.27 -8.63 32.23
N LEU A 183 5.65 -9.05 31.14
CA LEU A 183 6.23 -8.97 29.80
C LEU A 183 6.62 -7.53 29.41
N ILE A 184 5.81 -6.52 29.74
CA ILE A 184 6.14 -5.11 29.47
C ILE A 184 7.34 -4.68 30.32
N TYR A 185 7.35 -5.07 31.59
CA TYR A 185 8.45 -4.77 32.51
C TYR A 185 9.76 -5.39 32.04
N ASP A 186 9.77 -6.69 31.73
CA ASP A 186 11.00 -7.39 31.35
C ASP A 186 11.53 -6.92 29.98
N VAL A 187 10.65 -6.63 29.01
CA VAL A 187 11.09 -5.99 27.75
C VAL A 187 11.75 -4.64 28.00
N ALA A 188 11.18 -3.82 28.89
CA ALA A 188 11.78 -2.54 29.25
C ALA A 188 13.09 -2.70 30.03
N LYS A 189 13.13 -3.60 31.01
CA LYS A 189 14.30 -3.90 31.84
C LYS A 189 15.47 -4.37 31.00
N TRP A 190 15.28 -5.41 30.17
CA TRP A 190 16.34 -5.96 29.34
C TRP A 190 16.70 -5.04 28.17
N GLY A 191 15.74 -4.30 27.62
CA GLY A 191 16.00 -3.24 26.65
C GLY A 191 16.87 -2.10 27.21
N ASN A 192 16.66 -1.70 28.47
CA ASN A 192 17.49 -0.70 29.15
C ASN A 192 18.84 -1.27 29.61
N TRP A 193 18.91 -2.56 29.95
CA TRP A 193 20.19 -3.23 30.19
C TRP A 193 21.10 -3.14 28.94
N ILE A 194 20.56 -3.41 27.75
CA ILE A 194 21.29 -3.22 26.48
C ILE A 194 21.78 -1.77 26.31
N VAL A 195 20.99 -0.76 26.71
CA VAL A 195 21.43 0.64 26.71
C VAL A 195 22.63 0.84 27.64
N GLY A 196 22.64 0.21 28.82
CA GLY A 196 23.76 0.24 29.75
C GLY A 196 25.02 -0.35 29.13
N GLU A 197 24.93 -1.55 28.55
CA GLU A 197 26.07 -2.22 27.90
C GLU A 197 26.59 -1.40 26.71
N LEU A 198 25.72 -0.88 25.85
CA LEU A 198 26.12 -0.03 24.73
C LEU A 198 26.79 1.27 25.16
N LYS A 199 26.37 1.85 26.30
CA LYS A 199 27.02 3.05 26.85
C LYS A 199 28.44 2.78 27.30
N GLU A 200 28.71 1.59 27.82
CA GLU A 200 30.04 1.20 28.29
C GLU A 200 30.91 0.57 27.20
N ASP A 201 30.33 0.18 26.06
CA ASP A 201 31.05 -0.40 24.94
C ASP A 201 32.13 0.55 24.39
N PRO A 202 33.41 0.14 24.39
CA PRO A 202 34.52 1.00 23.98
C PRO A 202 34.46 1.39 22.50
N ASP A 203 33.92 0.52 21.64
CA ASP A 203 33.79 0.81 20.21
C ASP A 203 32.70 1.86 19.98
N ILE A 204 31.62 1.85 20.76
CA ILE A 204 30.56 2.86 20.64
C ILE A 204 31.07 4.23 21.11
N LYS A 205 31.77 4.29 22.25
CA LYS A 205 32.41 5.53 22.74
C LYS A 205 33.41 6.10 21.75
N GLU A 206 34.16 5.24 21.06
CA GLU A 206 35.14 5.65 20.05
C GLU A 206 34.48 6.13 18.75
N LEU A 207 33.42 5.46 18.30
CA LEU A 207 32.85 5.66 16.97
C LEU A 207 31.71 6.67 16.92
N TYR A 208 31.07 7.00 18.05
CA TYR A 208 29.94 7.92 18.11
C TYR A 208 30.13 8.99 19.18
N ASP A 209 29.95 10.27 18.81
CA ASP A 209 30.01 11.37 19.78
C ASP A 209 28.73 11.40 20.62
N GLU A 210 28.89 11.56 21.94
CA GLU A 210 27.76 11.54 22.91
C GLU A 210 26.66 12.57 22.60
N ASP A 211 27.05 13.75 22.10
CA ASP A 211 26.12 14.85 21.81
C ASP A 211 25.51 14.81 20.39
N THR A 212 25.94 13.85 19.55
CA THR A 212 25.53 13.74 18.16
C THR A 212 24.45 12.66 18.00
N ALA A 213 23.28 13.07 17.51
CA ALA A 213 22.15 12.17 17.30
C ALA A 213 22.22 11.44 15.95
N VAL A 214 22.64 12.13 14.89
CA VAL A 214 22.71 11.58 13.53
C VAL A 214 23.92 12.18 12.80
N TYR A 215 24.64 11.37 12.04
CA TYR A 215 25.59 11.83 11.03
C TYR A 215 24.93 11.72 9.66
N ILE A 216 25.03 12.76 8.83
CA ILE A 216 24.56 12.72 7.44
C ILE A 216 25.70 12.24 6.56
N GLY A 217 25.55 11.05 5.99
CA GLY A 217 26.53 10.42 5.12
C GLY A 217 26.22 10.58 3.63
N THR A 218 27.23 10.32 2.81
CA THR A 218 27.17 10.29 1.34
C THR A 218 28.22 9.33 0.78
N TRP A 219 28.22 9.18 -0.54
CA TRP A 219 29.30 8.54 -1.29
C TRP A 219 30.26 9.61 -1.80
N GLU A 220 31.56 9.40 -1.63
CA GLU A 220 32.61 10.21 -2.23
C GLU A 220 33.25 9.42 -3.37
N ALA A 221 33.19 9.95 -4.59
CA ALA A 221 33.74 9.31 -5.79
C ALA A 221 35.03 9.98 -6.25
N GLU A 222 35.97 9.18 -6.75
CA GLU A 222 37.14 9.66 -7.48
C GLU A 222 36.68 10.24 -8.83
N CYS A 223 37.13 11.44 -9.17
CA CYS A 223 36.83 12.03 -10.46
C CYS A 223 37.74 11.40 -11.53
N PRO A 224 37.21 10.73 -12.56
CA PRO A 224 38.01 10.06 -13.59
C PRO A 224 38.68 11.06 -14.57
N ILE A 225 38.50 12.37 -14.36
CA ILE A 225 39.08 13.43 -15.19
C ILE A 225 40.24 14.11 -14.46
N CYS A 226 40.07 14.48 -13.18
CA CYS A 226 41.11 15.17 -12.42
C CYS A 226 41.77 14.32 -11.32
N GLY A 227 41.33 13.07 -11.10
CA GLY A 227 41.83 12.17 -10.06
C GLY A 227 41.43 12.54 -8.61
N LYS A 228 40.82 13.71 -8.40
CA LYS A 228 40.45 14.20 -7.06
C LYS A 228 39.09 13.65 -6.62
N ARG A 229 38.87 13.58 -5.31
CA ARG A 229 37.64 13.03 -4.72
C ARG A 229 36.56 14.09 -4.56
N THR A 230 35.32 13.71 -4.87
CA THR A 230 34.16 14.61 -4.81
C THR A 230 32.96 13.92 -4.14
N PRO A 231 32.31 14.58 -3.16
CA PRO A 231 31.10 14.02 -2.55
C PRO A 231 29.92 14.08 -3.51
N LEU A 232 29.10 13.03 -3.52
CA LEU A 232 27.93 12.86 -4.38
C LEU A 232 26.64 13.26 -3.63
N VAL A 233 26.34 14.56 -3.60
CA VAL A 233 25.24 15.13 -2.81
C VAL A 233 23.98 15.30 -3.66
N GLY A 234 22.97 14.49 -3.35
CA GLY A 234 21.65 14.54 -4.01
C GLY A 234 20.70 15.60 -3.43
N ASN A 235 20.94 16.04 -2.19
CA ASN A 235 20.19 17.10 -1.53
C ASN A 235 21.09 17.90 -0.58
N TRP A 236 21.27 19.19 -0.88
CA TRP A 236 22.08 20.09 -0.05
C TRP A 236 21.33 20.67 1.15
N TRP A 237 20.00 20.50 1.24
CA TRP A 237 19.24 21.01 2.38
C TRP A 237 19.42 20.11 3.61
N LEU A 238 19.64 20.73 4.76
CA LEU A 238 19.65 20.10 6.08
C LEU A 238 18.29 20.24 6.76
N ALA A 239 17.71 21.44 6.68
CA ALA A 239 16.35 21.73 7.12
C ALA A 239 15.71 22.73 6.15
N ARG A 240 14.48 22.46 5.72
CA ARG A 240 13.67 23.34 4.86
C ARG A 240 12.22 23.28 5.29
N VAL A 241 11.97 23.69 6.52
CA VAL A 241 10.64 23.66 7.14
C VAL A 241 10.08 25.07 7.19
N LYS A 242 9.06 25.33 6.35
CA LYS A 242 8.49 26.67 6.16
C LYS A 242 8.06 27.29 7.49
N GLY A 243 8.54 28.50 7.77
CA GLY A 243 8.21 29.24 8.99
C GLY A 243 8.83 28.68 10.28
N LYS A 244 9.69 27.66 10.20
CA LYS A 244 10.37 27.08 11.36
C LYS A 244 11.89 27.17 11.25
N LYS A 245 12.48 26.50 10.26
CA LYS A 245 13.94 26.39 10.16
C LYS A 245 14.40 26.17 8.73
N TYR A 246 15.44 26.91 8.36
CA TYR A 246 16.17 26.76 7.10
C TYR A 246 17.64 26.57 7.41
N ALA A 247 18.22 25.50 6.88
CA ALA A 247 19.65 25.21 6.94
C ALA A 247 20.05 24.40 5.70
N TYR A 248 21.21 24.69 5.11
CA TYR A 248 21.75 23.94 3.99
C TYR A 248 23.28 23.81 4.07
N MET A 249 23.80 22.78 3.41
CA MET A 249 25.22 22.56 3.17
C MET A 249 25.66 23.34 1.93
N LYS A 250 26.90 23.85 1.94
CA LYS A 250 27.55 24.46 0.79
C LYS A 250 28.94 23.83 0.59
N PRO A 251 29.33 23.46 -0.63
CA PRO A 251 30.67 22.96 -0.88
C PRO A 251 31.69 24.10 -0.84
N LYS A 252 32.82 23.86 -0.19
CA LYS A 252 33.99 24.75 -0.16
C LYS A 252 35.19 23.98 -0.69
N ALA A 253 35.64 24.29 -1.90
CA ALA A 253 36.83 23.70 -2.48
C ALA A 253 38.07 24.34 -1.82
N GLU A 254 38.88 23.53 -1.15
CA GLU A 254 40.13 23.94 -0.50
C GLU A 254 41.25 23.00 -0.93
N GLY A 255 42.12 23.48 -1.81
CA GLY A 255 43.16 22.66 -2.45
C GLY A 255 42.54 21.51 -3.25
N ASP A 256 42.85 20.28 -2.84
CA ASP A 256 42.38 19.05 -3.50
C ASP A 256 41.18 18.40 -2.80
N LYS A 257 40.59 19.07 -1.80
CA LYS A 257 39.48 18.57 -1.00
C LYS A 257 38.25 19.48 -1.12
N VAL A 258 37.08 18.88 -0.95
CA VAL A 258 35.80 19.60 -0.80
C VAL A 258 35.37 19.51 0.65
N ASN A 259 35.35 20.63 1.35
CA ASN A 259 34.83 20.77 2.71
C ASN A 259 33.37 21.24 2.69
N ILE A 260 32.67 21.04 3.80
CA ILE A 260 31.25 21.42 3.95
C ILE A 260 31.15 22.64 4.86
N GLU A 261 30.48 23.67 4.37
CA GLU A 261 30.02 24.81 5.17
C GLU A 261 28.53 24.64 5.46
N VAL A 262 28.11 24.89 6.71
CA VAL A 262 26.70 24.90 7.11
C VAL A 262 26.21 26.34 7.15
N VAL A 263 25.13 26.62 6.42
CA VAL A 263 24.47 27.92 6.40
C VAL A 263 23.08 27.81 7.03
N GLU A 264 22.85 28.51 8.14
CA GLU A 264 21.56 28.56 8.84
C GLU A 264 20.80 29.88 8.56
N GLY A 265 19.47 29.85 8.64
CA GLY A 265 18.60 31.03 8.61
C GLY A 265 18.32 31.60 7.22
N LYS A 266 18.91 31.05 6.14
CA LYS A 266 18.77 31.56 4.77
C LYS A 266 18.04 30.56 3.85
N THR A 267 17.21 31.10 2.96
CA THR A 267 16.55 30.32 1.90
C THR A 267 17.25 30.44 0.53
N GLU A 268 18.06 31.48 0.35
CA GLU A 268 18.80 31.75 -0.88
C GLU A 268 20.23 31.18 -0.79
N GLY A 269 20.78 30.77 -1.94
CA GLY A 269 22.16 30.28 -2.05
C GLY A 269 22.35 28.76 -1.86
N ALA A 270 21.29 28.01 -1.58
CA ALA A 270 21.39 26.54 -1.49
C ALA A 270 21.78 25.93 -2.85
N PRO A 271 22.85 25.11 -2.92
CA PRO A 271 23.31 24.54 -4.18
C PRO A 271 22.32 23.56 -4.82
N SER A 272 22.44 23.38 -6.13
CA SER A 272 21.75 22.31 -6.84
C SER A 272 22.44 20.95 -6.59
N PRO A 273 21.70 19.82 -6.62
CA PRO A 273 22.30 18.49 -6.52
C PRO A 273 23.40 18.29 -7.56
N ASN A 274 24.57 17.81 -7.14
CA ASN A 274 25.66 17.47 -8.06
C ASN A 274 25.62 16.00 -8.50
N VAL A 275 24.64 15.22 -8.01
CA VAL A 275 24.33 13.87 -8.48
C VAL A 275 22.81 13.65 -8.56
N ARG A 276 22.35 12.91 -9.57
CA ARG A 276 20.96 12.42 -9.70
C ARG A 276 20.93 11.06 -10.39
N GLY A 277 20.02 10.19 -9.96
CA GLY A 277 19.78 8.90 -10.59
C GLY A 277 18.89 8.98 -11.84
N ARG A 278 17.96 9.96 -11.92
CA ARG A 278 17.10 10.19 -13.09
C ARG A 278 16.73 11.69 -13.25
N PRO A 279 17.05 12.33 -14.39
CA PRO A 279 18.03 11.86 -15.37
C PRO A 279 19.38 11.61 -14.69
N GLU A 280 20.14 10.64 -15.18
CA GLU A 280 21.49 10.33 -14.70
C GLU A 280 22.39 11.56 -14.91
N LEU A 281 22.93 12.09 -13.82
CA LEU A 281 23.79 13.28 -13.79
C LEU A 281 24.80 13.13 -12.65
N ALA A 282 26.07 13.46 -12.90
CA ALA A 282 27.07 13.61 -11.87
C ALA A 282 28.12 14.67 -12.27
N GLU A 283 28.47 15.56 -11.35
CA GLU A 283 29.43 16.64 -11.54
C GLU A 283 30.46 16.69 -10.41
N CYS A 284 31.74 16.85 -10.80
CA CYS A 284 32.83 17.03 -9.86
C CYS A 284 32.86 18.45 -9.31
N LEU A 285 32.74 18.59 -7.99
CA LEU A 285 32.72 19.88 -7.30
C LEU A 285 34.09 20.60 -7.27
N LEU A 286 35.16 19.95 -7.72
CA LEU A 286 36.51 20.54 -7.78
C LEU A 286 36.85 21.07 -9.17
N CYS A 287 36.69 20.24 -10.21
CA CYS A 287 37.05 20.62 -11.59
C CYS A 287 35.85 21.03 -12.47
N GLY A 288 34.63 20.97 -11.94
CA GLY A 288 33.39 21.29 -12.67
C GLY A 288 33.04 20.31 -13.81
N SER A 289 33.82 19.23 -13.99
CA SER A 289 33.60 18.30 -15.09
C SER A 289 32.42 17.36 -14.81
N ARG A 290 31.65 17.08 -15.87
CA ARG A 290 30.62 16.03 -15.84
C ARG A 290 31.25 14.65 -15.92
N ILE A 291 30.92 13.83 -14.92
CA ILE A 291 31.43 12.46 -14.74
C ILE A 291 30.26 11.48 -14.82
N THR A 292 29.46 11.59 -15.89
CA THR A 292 28.15 10.93 -15.97
C THR A 292 28.26 9.47 -16.41
N TYR A 293 28.95 9.18 -17.51
CA TYR A 293 28.99 7.83 -18.08
C TYR A 293 30.40 7.31 -18.26
N ILE A 294 30.58 6.01 -18.07
CA ILE A 294 31.80 5.27 -18.36
C ILE A 294 31.50 4.13 -19.35
N ASP A 295 32.41 3.91 -20.28
CA ASP A 295 32.49 2.65 -21.02
C ASP A 295 33.34 1.68 -20.19
N PRO A 296 32.73 0.65 -19.55
CA PRO A 296 33.45 -0.24 -18.66
C PRO A 296 34.54 -1.07 -19.36
N THR A 297 34.48 -1.21 -20.69
CA THR A 297 35.50 -1.94 -21.47
C THR A 297 36.72 -1.09 -21.76
N THR A 298 36.55 0.20 -22.05
CA THR A 298 37.65 1.08 -22.48
C THR A 298 38.11 2.05 -21.40
N GLY A 299 37.34 2.21 -20.32
CA GLY A 299 37.55 3.21 -19.28
C GLY A 299 37.20 4.63 -19.70
N ARG A 300 36.75 4.85 -20.94
CA ARG A 300 36.48 6.20 -21.46
C ARG A 300 35.23 6.82 -20.82
N ILE A 301 35.34 8.09 -20.44
CA ILE A 301 34.26 8.89 -19.85
C ILE A 301 33.51 9.70 -20.90
N TYR A 302 32.19 9.75 -20.77
CA TYR A 302 31.28 10.50 -21.62
C TYR A 302 30.36 11.39 -20.78
N ARG A 303 30.08 12.61 -21.23
CA ARG A 303 29.21 13.55 -20.48
C ARG A 303 27.73 13.28 -20.76
N SER A 304 27.43 12.65 -21.90
CA SER A 304 26.09 12.30 -22.35
C SER A 304 26.10 11.06 -23.26
N LYS A 305 25.03 10.27 -23.24
CA LYS A 305 24.86 9.15 -24.20
C LYS A 305 24.80 9.62 -25.66
N SER A 306 24.48 10.90 -25.91
CA SER A 306 24.45 11.51 -27.24
C SER A 306 25.84 11.74 -27.86
N GLU A 307 26.92 11.75 -27.06
CA GLU A 307 28.29 11.84 -27.58
C GLU A 307 28.71 10.57 -28.33
N VAL A 308 28.01 9.46 -28.12
CA VAL A 308 28.36 8.16 -28.70
C VAL A 308 27.49 7.88 -29.91
N ARG A 309 28.11 7.88 -31.10
CA ARG A 309 27.45 7.49 -32.36
C ARG A 309 27.31 5.98 -32.52
N ASN A 310 28.21 5.18 -31.93
CA ASN A 310 28.18 3.72 -32.02
C ASN A 310 27.16 3.13 -31.02
N GLU A 311 26.10 2.51 -31.54
CA GLU A 311 25.02 1.97 -30.72
C GLU A 311 25.45 0.81 -29.79
N LEU A 312 26.48 0.04 -30.12
CA LEU A 312 27.00 -1.01 -29.23
C LEU A 312 27.68 -0.40 -28.00
N ILE A 313 28.51 0.63 -28.21
CA ILE A 313 29.16 1.37 -27.10
C ILE A 313 28.10 2.05 -26.25
N LYS A 314 27.12 2.70 -26.89
CA LYS A 314 26.05 3.42 -26.22
C LYS A 314 25.17 2.52 -25.34
N LYS A 315 24.90 1.28 -25.77
CA LYS A 315 24.16 0.27 -25.00
C LYS A 315 24.90 -0.24 -23.77
N ARG A 316 26.24 -0.28 -23.80
CA ARG A 316 27.06 -0.74 -22.66
C ARG A 316 27.52 0.38 -21.71
N LEU A 317 27.24 1.65 -22.01
CA LEU A 317 27.57 2.76 -21.12
C LEU A 317 26.88 2.61 -19.77
N GLU A 318 27.66 2.74 -18.70
CA GLU A 318 27.19 2.70 -17.33
C GLU A 318 27.26 4.08 -16.69
N PHE A 319 26.32 4.38 -15.79
CA PHE A 319 26.39 5.57 -14.96
C PHE A 319 27.62 5.50 -14.04
N TYR A 320 28.57 6.43 -14.18
CA TYR A 320 29.86 6.33 -13.49
C TYR A 320 29.77 6.24 -11.96
N PRO A 321 28.90 7.00 -11.25
CA PRO A 321 28.70 6.77 -9.82
C PRO A 321 28.30 5.34 -9.47
N LYS A 322 27.45 4.70 -10.30
CA LYS A 322 27.07 3.31 -10.13
C LYS A 322 28.28 2.38 -10.29
N HIS A 323 29.09 2.60 -11.33
CA HIS A 323 30.35 1.89 -11.54
C HIS A 323 31.30 2.02 -10.33
N ALA A 324 31.47 3.24 -9.82
CA ALA A 324 32.37 3.54 -8.71
C ALA A 324 31.91 2.93 -7.38
N ILE A 325 30.60 2.93 -7.10
CA ILE A 325 30.03 2.29 -5.91
C ILE A 325 30.12 0.76 -6.01
N ASN A 326 29.97 0.20 -7.21
CA ASN A 326 30.17 -1.23 -7.42
C ASN A 326 31.63 -1.64 -7.13
N ASP A 327 32.61 -0.85 -7.60
CA ASP A 327 34.04 -1.02 -7.27
C ASP A 327 34.31 -1.01 -5.76
N TRP A 328 33.68 -0.09 -5.02
CA TRP A 328 33.73 -0.10 -3.55
C TRP A 328 33.18 -1.40 -2.96
N ASN A 329 31.99 -1.83 -3.38
CA ASN A 329 31.32 -2.99 -2.81
C ASN A 329 32.09 -4.29 -3.07
N GLN A 330 32.74 -4.42 -4.24
CA GLN A 330 33.64 -5.53 -4.53
C GLN A 330 34.89 -5.49 -3.64
N LYS A 331 35.57 -4.34 -3.56
CA LYS A 331 36.77 -4.19 -2.72
C LYS A 331 36.48 -4.34 -1.23
N LEU A 332 35.30 -3.93 -0.77
CA LEU A 332 34.87 -4.10 0.63
C LEU A 332 34.80 -5.59 0.98
N GLU A 333 34.23 -6.40 0.08
CA GLU A 333 34.19 -7.85 0.25
C GLU A 333 35.59 -8.46 0.25
N GLU A 334 36.43 -8.10 -0.73
CA GLU A 334 37.84 -8.49 -0.79
C GLU A 334 38.60 -8.16 0.51
N TYR A 335 38.36 -6.97 1.08
CA TYR A 335 39.01 -6.53 2.31
C TYR A 335 38.57 -7.35 3.53
N LEU A 336 37.27 -7.59 3.68
CA LEU A 336 36.71 -8.38 4.79
C LEU A 336 37.14 -9.85 4.69
N GLU A 337 37.28 -10.38 3.49
CA GLU A 337 37.87 -11.71 3.23
C GLU A 337 39.39 -11.75 3.44
N GLY A 338 40.03 -10.59 3.61
CA GLY A 338 41.48 -10.46 3.81
C GLY A 338 42.31 -10.60 2.53
N ARG A 339 41.68 -10.51 1.36
CA ARG A 339 42.36 -10.52 0.05
C ARG A 339 43.11 -9.23 -0.26
N ILE A 340 42.67 -8.09 0.31
CA ILE A 340 43.32 -6.79 0.14
C ILE A 340 43.56 -6.07 1.48
N SER A 341 44.48 -5.13 1.48
CA SER A 341 44.79 -4.22 2.58
C SER A 341 43.76 -3.09 2.73
N LEU A 342 43.78 -2.39 3.87
CA LEU A 342 42.92 -1.22 4.07
C LEU A 342 43.28 -0.08 3.11
N GLU A 343 44.55 0.09 2.75
CA GLU A 343 44.98 1.11 1.81
C GLU A 343 44.50 0.82 0.38
N GLU A 344 44.48 -0.45 -0.03
CA GLU A 344 43.85 -0.87 -1.30
C GLU A 344 42.34 -0.63 -1.30
N LEU A 345 41.64 -0.85 -0.18
CA LEU A 345 40.22 -0.50 -0.04
C LEU A 345 40.00 1.02 -0.10
N LYS A 346 40.83 1.81 0.61
CA LYS A 346 40.77 3.27 0.57
C LYS A 346 40.96 3.80 -0.85
N SER A 347 41.73 3.12 -1.70
CA SER A 347 41.92 3.43 -3.13
C SER A 347 40.72 3.10 -4.05
N ALA A 348 39.62 2.55 -3.52
CA ALA A 348 38.40 2.33 -4.30
C ALA A 348 37.88 3.62 -4.94
N LYS A 349 37.24 3.47 -6.11
CA LYS A 349 36.71 4.59 -6.91
C LYS A 349 35.58 5.34 -6.21
N ALA A 350 34.90 4.71 -5.26
CA ALA A 350 34.01 5.36 -4.32
C ALA A 350 34.33 4.94 -2.89
N ARG A 351 33.89 5.72 -1.91
CA ARG A 351 33.91 5.36 -0.49
C ARG A 351 32.81 6.10 0.28
N PRO A 352 32.34 5.59 1.44
CA PRO A 352 31.46 6.33 2.32
C PRO A 352 32.17 7.57 2.90
N ARG A 353 31.42 8.64 3.14
CA ARG A 353 31.90 9.88 3.77
C ARG A 353 30.80 10.50 4.62
N LEU A 354 31.15 10.99 5.81
CA LEU A 354 30.27 11.78 6.67
C LEU A 354 30.45 13.28 6.37
N LEU A 355 29.33 14.00 6.28
CA LEU A 355 29.28 15.41 5.89
C LEU A 355 28.94 16.33 7.07
N VAL A 356 27.93 15.98 7.87
CA VAL A 356 27.37 16.84 8.92
C VAL A 356 26.94 16.01 10.13
N LYS A 357 27.27 16.49 11.33
CA LYS A 357 26.73 16.04 12.62
C LYS A 357 25.45 16.80 12.92
N VAL A 358 24.44 16.07 13.37
CA VAL A 358 23.14 16.61 13.79
C VAL A 358 22.97 16.37 15.28
N LYS A 359 22.85 17.46 16.04
CA LYS A 359 22.66 17.46 17.50
C LYS A 359 21.23 17.89 17.83
N ILE A 360 20.67 17.39 18.93
CA ILE A 360 19.35 17.79 19.42
C ILE A 360 19.53 18.61 20.70
N VAL A 361 19.35 19.92 20.61
CA VAL A 361 19.52 20.86 21.73
C VAL A 361 18.20 21.60 21.95
N ASN A 362 17.61 21.50 23.14
CA ASN A 362 16.32 22.13 23.48
C ASN A 362 15.19 21.82 22.47
N ARG A 363 15.14 20.56 21.98
CA ARG A 363 14.22 20.09 20.93
C ARG A 363 14.37 20.78 19.56
N ASP A 364 15.49 21.46 19.33
CA ASP A 364 15.88 22.01 18.03
C ASP A 364 17.09 21.27 17.45
N LEU A 365 17.18 21.21 16.12
CA LEU A 365 18.27 20.54 15.41
C LEU A 365 19.44 21.51 15.25
N LYS A 366 20.65 21.12 15.66
CA LYS A 366 21.88 21.88 15.43
C LYS A 366 22.78 21.11 14.47
N PHE A 367 23.40 21.83 13.54
CA PHE A 367 24.17 21.26 12.46
C PHE A 367 25.64 21.69 12.55
N GLU A 368 26.55 20.74 12.46
CA GLU A 368 28.00 20.98 12.50
C GLU A 368 28.67 20.18 11.37
N PRO A 369 29.56 20.76 10.54
CA PRO A 369 30.32 19.98 9.55
C PRO A 369 31.13 18.85 10.20
N CYS A 370 31.21 17.69 9.56
CA CYS A 370 32.14 16.63 9.96
C CYS A 370 33.57 16.99 9.57
N ASN A 371 34.53 16.66 10.45
CA ASN A 371 35.96 16.83 10.18
C ASN A 371 36.62 15.52 9.69
N GLU A 372 37.95 15.49 9.59
CA GLU A 372 38.70 14.29 9.17
C GLU A 372 38.60 13.17 10.20
N GLU A 373 38.71 13.48 11.50
CA GLU A 373 38.57 12.51 12.59
C GLU A 373 37.19 11.83 12.58
N ASP A 374 36.12 12.57 12.28
CA ASP A 374 34.77 12.01 12.13
C ASP A 374 34.70 10.96 11.01
N ASN A 375 35.46 11.16 9.93
CA ASN A 375 35.54 10.23 8.81
C ASN A 375 36.50 9.07 9.09
N GLU A 376 37.55 9.27 9.89
CA GLU A 376 38.45 8.19 10.34
C GLU A 376 37.69 7.11 11.15
N LYS A 377 36.63 7.48 11.86
CA LYS A 377 35.73 6.53 12.54
C LYS A 377 35.14 5.48 11.58
N LEU A 378 34.91 5.80 10.29
CA LEU A 378 34.47 4.79 9.31
C LEU A 378 35.54 3.72 9.06
N TRP A 379 36.82 4.10 9.05
CA TRP A 379 37.94 3.18 8.85
C TRP A 379 38.22 2.34 10.09
N ARG A 380 38.19 2.94 11.28
CA ARG A 380 38.32 2.19 12.55
C ARG A 380 37.23 1.14 12.70
N ALA A 381 35.99 1.48 12.31
CA ALA A 381 34.90 0.50 12.26
C ALA A 381 35.18 -0.65 11.27
N LEU A 382 35.78 -0.39 10.10
CA LEU A 382 36.18 -1.43 9.15
C LEU A 382 37.25 -2.36 9.72
N GLU A 383 38.24 -1.83 10.42
CA GLU A 383 39.29 -2.64 11.04
C GLU A 383 38.68 -3.57 12.11
N LYS A 384 37.76 -3.06 12.93
CA LYS A 384 37.00 -3.87 13.90
C LYS A 384 36.16 -4.95 13.21
N LEU A 385 35.45 -4.61 12.12
CA LEU A 385 34.71 -5.59 11.32
C LEU A 385 35.61 -6.67 10.72
N LYS A 386 36.82 -6.32 10.29
CA LYS A 386 37.80 -7.28 9.77
C LYS A 386 38.32 -8.23 10.87
N GLN A 387 38.41 -7.78 12.12
CA GLN A 387 38.77 -8.64 13.25
C GLN A 387 37.71 -9.71 13.53
N ILE A 388 36.43 -9.37 13.33
CA ILE A 388 35.30 -10.30 13.43
C ILE A 388 34.89 -10.87 12.07
N ARG A 389 35.81 -10.95 11.10
CA ARG A 389 35.52 -11.60 9.82
C ARG A 389 35.12 -13.06 10.03
N GLY A 390 34.12 -13.52 9.28
CA GLY A 390 33.57 -14.87 9.44
C GLY A 390 32.64 -15.02 10.65
N ASP A 391 32.44 -13.96 11.44
CA ASP A 391 31.38 -13.93 12.44
C ASP A 391 30.02 -14.09 11.73
N PRO A 392 29.21 -15.10 12.11
CA PRO A 392 27.93 -15.36 11.46
C PRO A 392 26.94 -14.20 11.59
N ASP A 393 27.16 -13.29 12.54
CA ASP A 393 26.31 -12.12 12.75
C ASP A 393 26.48 -11.05 11.66
N ILE A 394 27.47 -11.18 10.78
CA ILE A 394 27.55 -10.39 9.55
C ILE A 394 26.62 -11.02 8.49
N PRO A 395 25.60 -10.30 7.98
CA PRO A 395 24.65 -10.85 7.02
C PRO A 395 25.21 -10.96 5.60
N THR A 396 25.90 -12.08 5.34
CA THR A 396 26.58 -12.40 4.07
C THR A 396 25.65 -13.04 3.03
N GLU A 397 24.39 -13.27 3.37
CA GLU A 397 23.38 -13.81 2.47
C GLU A 397 23.17 -12.89 1.25
N GLU A 398 22.88 -13.49 0.09
CA GLU A 398 22.68 -12.75 -1.15
C GLU A 398 21.28 -12.11 -1.23
N LEU A 399 21.22 -10.92 -1.85
CA LEU A 399 19.98 -10.35 -2.33
C LEU A 399 19.56 -11.03 -3.63
N TRP A 400 18.25 -11.04 -3.90
CA TRP A 400 17.69 -11.50 -5.17
C TRP A 400 18.31 -10.76 -6.37
N LYS A 401 18.54 -11.47 -7.49
CA LYS A 401 19.27 -10.98 -8.66
C LYS A 401 18.40 -10.71 -9.90
N TYR A 402 17.10 -10.54 -9.70
CA TYR A 402 16.13 -10.19 -10.76
C TYR A 402 15.40 -8.88 -10.44
N THR A 403 14.77 -8.27 -11.44
CA THR A 403 13.95 -7.07 -11.25
C THR A 403 12.49 -7.45 -11.13
N ALA A 404 11.82 -7.05 -10.05
CA ALA A 404 10.37 -7.05 -10.02
C ALA A 404 9.80 -6.03 -11.01
N SER A 405 8.76 -6.44 -11.76
CA SER A 405 8.06 -5.62 -12.76
C SER A 405 7.45 -4.32 -12.19
N GLY A 406 7.32 -4.21 -10.86
CA GLY A 406 6.94 -2.99 -10.15
C GLY A 406 8.06 -1.94 -10.09
N GLY A 407 8.02 -0.95 -10.99
CA GLY A 407 8.45 0.43 -10.70
C GLY A 407 9.82 0.67 -10.06
N GLY A 408 10.89 -0.01 -10.49
CA GLY A 408 12.28 0.42 -10.27
C GLY A 408 12.83 0.43 -8.83
N ALA A 409 12.12 -0.20 -7.88
CA ALA A 409 12.43 -0.10 -6.46
C ALA A 409 13.22 -1.29 -5.89
N ILE A 410 13.54 -2.30 -6.71
CA ILE A 410 14.09 -3.58 -6.21
C ILE A 410 15.41 -3.96 -6.90
N SER A 411 16.06 -2.96 -7.48
CA SER A 411 17.28 -3.13 -8.24
C SER A 411 18.48 -2.58 -7.48
N ILE A 412 18.52 -2.60 -6.15
CA ILE A 412 19.68 -2.05 -5.42
C ILE A 412 20.96 -2.87 -5.68
N TRP A 413 20.82 -4.18 -5.91
CA TRP A 413 21.92 -5.08 -6.25
C TRP A 413 22.73 -4.65 -7.48
N ILE A 414 22.12 -3.92 -8.44
CA ILE A 414 22.86 -3.43 -9.62
C ILE A 414 23.96 -2.43 -9.25
N TRP A 415 23.89 -1.83 -8.06
CA TRP A 415 24.93 -0.92 -7.52
C TRP A 415 26.02 -1.67 -6.74
N GLY A 416 26.04 -3.00 -6.79
CA GLY A 416 26.97 -3.85 -6.03
C GLY A 416 26.49 -4.21 -4.63
N PHE A 417 25.25 -3.86 -4.25
CA PHE A 417 24.62 -4.30 -2.99
C PHE A 417 23.97 -5.67 -3.16
N ASP A 418 24.77 -6.67 -3.51
CA ASP A 418 24.35 -8.05 -3.75
C ASP A 418 24.33 -8.93 -2.49
N LYS A 419 24.82 -8.43 -1.35
CA LYS A 419 24.74 -9.05 -0.02
C LYS A 419 24.20 -8.08 1.03
N PHE A 420 23.47 -8.59 2.03
CA PHE A 420 22.74 -7.73 2.98
C PHE A 420 23.65 -6.81 3.80
N TYR A 421 24.83 -7.26 4.21
CA TYR A 421 25.77 -6.42 4.98
C TYR A 421 26.24 -5.19 4.20
N LYS A 422 26.23 -5.23 2.86
CA LYS A 422 26.64 -4.10 2.01
C LYS A 422 25.65 -2.94 2.08
N LEU A 423 24.42 -3.15 2.57
CA LEU A 423 23.41 -2.10 2.76
C LEU A 423 23.72 -1.18 3.95
N PHE A 424 24.80 -1.43 4.68
CA PHE A 424 25.18 -0.69 5.88
C PHE A 424 26.56 -0.10 5.68
N ASN A 425 26.76 1.13 6.16
CA ASN A 425 28.11 1.63 6.31
C ASN A 425 28.83 0.87 7.45
N PRO A 426 30.17 0.93 7.55
CA PRO A 426 30.91 0.15 8.54
C PRO A 426 30.50 0.37 10.00
N ARG A 427 30.18 1.61 10.39
CA ARG A 427 29.73 1.93 11.76
C ARG A 427 28.35 1.34 12.02
N GLN A 428 27.43 1.51 11.07
CA GLN A 428 26.07 0.94 11.11
C GLN A 428 26.09 -0.60 11.22
N LEU A 429 26.94 -1.26 10.43
CA LEU A 429 27.04 -2.72 10.45
C LEU A 429 27.56 -3.22 11.81
N LEU A 430 28.62 -2.60 12.32
CA LEU A 430 29.23 -3.00 13.60
C LEU A 430 28.26 -2.87 14.78
N ILE A 431 27.47 -1.79 14.85
CA ILE A 431 26.48 -1.63 15.92
C ILE A 431 25.37 -2.68 15.83
N LEU A 432 24.89 -3.03 14.63
CA LEU A 432 23.85 -4.04 14.47
C LEU A 432 24.35 -5.43 14.90
N VAL A 433 25.60 -5.78 14.58
CA VAL A 433 26.25 -7.01 15.07
C VAL A 433 26.36 -7.02 16.60
N LYS A 434 26.78 -5.92 17.22
CA LYS A 434 26.84 -5.82 18.69
C LYS A 434 25.47 -5.95 19.34
N LEU A 435 24.46 -5.31 18.78
CA LEU A 435 23.07 -5.43 19.24
C LEU A 435 22.57 -6.87 19.18
N VAL A 436 22.85 -7.62 18.11
CA VAL A 436 22.51 -9.06 18.03
C VAL A 436 23.08 -9.82 19.23
N LYS A 437 24.36 -9.63 19.54
CA LYS A 437 25.04 -10.33 20.64
C LYS A 437 24.42 -9.99 22.00
N LEU A 438 24.16 -8.70 22.24
CA LEU A 438 23.51 -8.24 23.46
C LEU A 438 22.08 -8.77 23.58
N ILE A 439 21.32 -8.85 22.49
CA ILE A 439 19.97 -9.43 22.49
C ILE A 439 20.00 -10.92 22.83
N ARG A 440 20.94 -11.70 22.28
CA ARG A 440 21.13 -13.12 22.64
C ARG A 440 21.50 -13.28 24.11
N GLU A 441 22.41 -12.45 24.60
CA GLU A 441 22.82 -12.48 26.01
C GLU A 441 21.65 -12.15 26.94
N ALA A 442 20.86 -11.12 26.61
CA ALA A 442 19.63 -10.81 27.34
C ALA A 442 18.70 -12.04 27.39
N GLY A 443 18.58 -12.80 26.30
CA GLY A 443 17.76 -14.02 26.27
C GLY A 443 18.21 -15.08 27.27
N LYS A 444 19.52 -15.34 27.33
CA LYS A 444 20.11 -16.27 28.31
C LYS A 444 19.84 -15.79 29.73
N LYS A 445 20.03 -14.49 30.00
CA LYS A 445 19.81 -13.92 31.34
C LYS A 445 18.34 -13.90 31.76
N VAL A 446 17.40 -13.66 30.84
CA VAL A 446 15.95 -13.75 31.10
C VAL A 446 15.60 -15.16 31.57
N GLU A 447 16.04 -16.18 30.82
CA GLU A 447 15.78 -17.59 31.14
C GLU A 447 16.37 -17.97 32.50
N GLU A 448 17.64 -17.60 32.77
CA GLU A 448 18.29 -17.82 34.05
C GLU A 448 17.56 -17.12 35.22
N GLU A 449 17.09 -15.90 35.01
CA GLU A 449 16.32 -15.15 36.01
C GLU A 449 14.99 -15.85 36.32
N LYS A 450 14.23 -16.27 35.31
CA LYS A 450 12.95 -16.94 35.54
C LYS A 450 13.09 -18.31 36.19
N ILE A 451 14.14 -19.06 35.85
CA ILE A 451 14.46 -20.31 36.56
C ILE A 451 14.78 -20.04 38.03
N LYS A 452 15.54 -18.97 38.34
CA LYS A 452 15.81 -18.55 39.74
C LYS A 452 14.56 -18.08 40.48
N GLU A 453 13.59 -17.49 39.77
CA GLU A 453 12.26 -17.16 40.28
C GLU A 453 11.35 -18.39 40.47
N GLY A 454 11.82 -19.59 40.09
CA GLY A 454 11.12 -20.86 40.31
C GLY A 454 10.31 -21.37 39.12
N TRP A 455 10.45 -20.77 37.94
CA TRP A 455 9.74 -21.21 36.72
C TRP A 455 10.32 -22.52 36.19
N HIS A 456 9.48 -23.34 35.57
CA HIS A 456 9.96 -24.51 34.82
C HIS A 456 10.81 -24.07 33.63
N ARG A 457 11.79 -24.88 33.25
CA ARG A 457 12.74 -24.55 32.18
C ARG A 457 12.06 -24.23 30.85
N GLU A 458 11.04 -25.01 30.49
CA GLU A 458 10.26 -24.84 29.26
C GLU A 458 9.47 -23.52 29.28
N GLU A 459 8.78 -23.22 30.38
CA GLU A 459 8.04 -21.96 30.57
C GLU A 459 8.98 -20.74 30.56
N ALA A 460 10.13 -20.84 31.22
CA ALA A 460 11.15 -19.80 31.23
C ALA A 460 11.71 -19.55 29.81
N HIS A 461 11.90 -20.62 29.02
CA HIS A 461 12.35 -20.55 27.64
C HIS A 461 11.30 -19.91 26.73
N GLU A 462 10.03 -20.31 26.82
CA GLU A 462 8.92 -19.71 26.08
C GLU A 462 8.70 -18.23 26.44
N TYR A 463 8.90 -17.87 27.71
CA TYR A 463 8.84 -16.49 28.16
C TYR A 463 10.02 -15.66 27.63
N ALA A 464 11.23 -16.23 27.66
CA ALA A 464 12.41 -15.60 27.06
C ALA A 464 12.21 -15.39 25.55
N GLU A 465 11.65 -16.36 24.81
CA GLU A 465 11.28 -16.19 23.41
C GLU A 465 10.43 -14.93 23.20
N ALA A 466 9.39 -14.74 24.03
CA ALA A 466 8.51 -13.58 23.91
C ALA A 466 9.27 -12.25 24.15
N VAL A 467 10.06 -12.15 25.22
CA VAL A 467 10.85 -10.94 25.53
C VAL A 467 11.83 -10.63 24.41
N ILE A 468 12.59 -11.62 23.96
CA ILE A 468 13.64 -11.45 22.95
C ILE A 468 13.06 -11.18 21.56
N THR A 469 11.88 -11.71 21.25
CA THR A 469 11.18 -11.36 20.00
C THR A 469 10.91 -9.85 19.93
N TYR A 470 10.48 -9.20 21.02
CA TYR A 470 10.28 -7.74 21.01
C TYR A 470 11.58 -6.95 20.83
N LEU A 471 12.68 -7.40 21.46
CA LEU A 471 13.99 -6.77 21.29
C LEU A 471 14.56 -6.99 19.87
N ALA A 472 14.31 -8.16 19.26
CA ALA A 472 14.66 -8.43 17.88
C ALA A 472 13.83 -7.58 16.89
N ILE A 473 12.55 -7.32 17.19
CA ILE A 473 11.72 -6.37 16.41
C ILE A 473 12.28 -4.94 16.55
N ALA A 474 12.78 -4.54 17.72
CA ALA A 474 13.46 -3.26 17.89
C ALA A 474 14.72 -3.16 17.01
N LEU A 475 15.54 -4.22 16.96
CA LEU A 475 16.69 -4.32 16.05
C LEU A 475 16.28 -4.16 14.57
N ALA A 476 15.23 -4.88 14.14
CA ALA A 476 14.70 -4.78 12.79
C ALA A 476 14.23 -3.35 12.46
N ASN A 477 13.61 -2.65 13.41
CA ASN A 477 13.20 -1.25 13.26
C ASN A 477 14.42 -0.32 13.08
N ILE A 478 15.48 -0.52 13.86
CA ILE A 478 16.72 0.25 13.77
C ILE A 478 17.40 0.02 12.42
N ALA A 479 17.50 -1.23 11.97
CA ALA A 479 18.10 -1.55 10.67
C ALA A 479 17.42 -0.76 9.52
N ASP A 480 16.09 -0.62 9.54
CA ASP A 480 15.31 0.13 8.55
C ASP A 480 15.59 1.65 8.59
N PHE A 481 15.88 2.20 9.77
CA PHE A 481 16.24 3.61 9.93
C PHE A 481 17.73 3.91 9.85
N ASN A 482 18.58 2.89 9.88
CA ASN A 482 20.03 3.06 10.01
C ASN A 482 20.81 2.23 8.99
N CYS A 483 20.49 2.42 7.71
CA CYS A 483 21.22 1.83 6.58
C CYS A 483 21.54 2.89 5.51
N VAL A 484 22.34 2.55 4.50
CA VAL A 484 22.71 3.50 3.42
C VAL A 484 21.52 3.88 2.53
N SER A 485 20.38 3.21 2.68
CA SER A 485 19.11 3.53 2.02
C SER A 485 18.16 4.36 2.88
N SER A 486 18.52 4.69 4.13
CA SER A 486 17.71 5.49 5.05
C SER A 486 17.92 6.99 4.80
N GLN A 487 17.08 7.59 3.97
CA GLN A 487 17.27 8.94 3.43
C GLN A 487 17.17 10.06 4.49
N TRP A 488 18.05 11.07 4.41
CA TRP A 488 17.86 12.35 5.09
C TRP A 488 16.81 13.24 4.39
N GLN A 489 15.70 13.55 5.07
CA GLN A 489 14.60 14.39 4.62
C GLN A 489 14.57 15.75 5.32
N ALA A 490 15.14 16.75 4.65
CA ALA A 490 15.19 18.14 5.14
C ALA A 490 13.82 18.82 5.36
N THR A 491 12.74 18.34 4.74
CA THR A 491 11.42 18.97 4.82
C THR A 491 10.55 18.43 5.94
N ALA A 492 10.99 17.41 6.68
CA ALA A 492 10.23 16.79 7.75
C ALA A 492 10.73 17.18 9.14
N TRP A 493 9.83 17.08 10.13
CA TRP A 493 10.18 17.22 11.54
C TRP A 493 10.95 16.01 12.07
N GLN A 494 10.69 14.81 11.51
CA GLN A 494 11.50 13.60 11.68
C GLN A 494 12.39 13.46 10.43
N PRO A 495 13.68 13.83 10.51
CA PRO A 495 14.48 14.04 9.31
C PRO A 495 15.14 12.77 8.77
N VAL A 496 15.12 11.64 9.48
CA VAL A 496 15.58 10.34 8.93
C VAL A 496 14.36 9.54 8.48
N LYS A 497 14.36 9.11 7.21
CA LYS A 497 13.36 8.20 6.67
C LYS A 497 13.85 6.76 6.66
N ARG A 498 12.91 5.85 6.90
CA ARG A 498 13.00 4.40 6.69
C ARG A 498 13.49 4.06 5.27
N ALA A 499 14.23 2.96 5.13
CA ALA A 499 14.62 2.38 3.84
C ALA A 499 13.39 2.01 3.00
N PHE A 500 12.31 1.54 3.66
CA PHE A 500 11.03 1.22 3.02
C PHE A 500 10.08 2.43 2.84
N ALA A 501 10.62 3.65 2.80
CA ALA A 501 9.85 4.84 2.44
C ALA A 501 9.29 4.79 1.00
N MET A 502 9.79 3.88 0.16
CA MET A 502 9.22 3.48 -1.14
C MET A 502 8.92 1.97 -1.12
N ARG A 503 8.14 1.45 -2.08
CA ARG A 503 7.86 0.00 -2.20
C ARG A 503 9.09 -0.77 -2.75
N GLY A 504 10.19 -0.74 -1.99
CA GLY A 504 11.45 -1.41 -2.28
C GLY A 504 12.66 -0.65 -1.71
N ILE A 505 13.84 -1.26 -1.79
CA ILE A 505 15.11 -0.70 -1.30
C ILE A 505 15.79 0.07 -2.45
N SER A 506 15.98 1.37 -2.26
CA SER A 506 16.47 2.26 -3.31
C SER A 506 17.72 3.02 -2.90
N MET A 507 18.66 3.14 -3.83
CA MET A 507 19.90 3.89 -3.65
C MET A 507 19.62 5.34 -3.22
N GLN A 508 20.27 5.78 -2.12
CA GLN A 508 20.20 7.15 -1.62
C GLN A 508 21.56 7.85 -1.71
N TRP A 509 21.55 9.14 -2.04
CA TRP A 509 22.77 9.97 -2.11
C TRP A 509 23.15 10.60 -0.78
N ASN A 510 22.16 10.79 0.10
CA ASN A 510 22.33 11.30 1.45
C ASN A 510 21.57 10.38 2.41
N TYR A 511 22.30 9.68 3.27
CA TYR A 511 21.75 8.75 4.25
C TYR A 511 22.00 9.23 5.68
N GLY A 512 21.16 8.80 6.62
CA GLY A 512 21.37 9.02 8.05
C GLY A 512 22.13 7.85 8.68
N ASP A 513 23.17 8.16 9.45
CA ASP A 513 23.87 7.25 10.36
C ASP A 513 23.50 7.66 11.79
N VAL A 514 22.54 6.94 12.36
CA VAL A 514 21.91 7.27 13.65
C VAL A 514 22.77 6.75 14.79
N ASN A 515 23.03 7.61 15.78
CA ASN A 515 23.65 7.19 17.02
C ASN A 515 22.66 6.29 17.81
N PRO A 516 23.03 5.04 18.12
CA PRO A 516 22.15 4.08 18.78
C PRO A 516 21.69 4.54 20.17
N LEU A 517 22.50 5.34 20.87
CA LEU A 517 22.24 5.85 22.22
C LEU A 517 21.50 7.19 22.24
N SER A 518 21.26 7.80 21.08
CA SER A 518 20.47 9.04 21.03
C SER A 518 19.01 8.78 21.44
N LYS A 519 18.23 9.85 21.58
CA LYS A 519 16.76 9.78 21.78
C LYS A 519 15.99 10.05 20.48
N GLY A 520 16.70 10.11 19.35
CA GLY A 520 16.14 10.43 18.04
C GLY A 520 15.46 9.23 17.37
N THR A 521 14.73 9.50 16.29
CA THR A 521 14.13 8.46 15.45
C THR A 521 15.22 7.54 14.89
N GLY A 522 15.02 6.22 14.98
CA GLY A 522 15.99 5.21 14.52
C GLY A 522 17.07 4.82 15.54
N SER A 523 17.04 5.40 16.75
CA SER A 523 17.91 4.98 17.87
C SER A 523 17.32 3.77 18.60
N TRP A 524 18.15 3.10 19.41
CA TRP A 524 17.69 2.00 20.27
C TRP A 524 16.66 2.46 21.29
N ASN A 525 16.89 3.62 21.94
CA ASN A 525 15.95 4.18 22.91
C ASN A 525 14.58 4.44 22.28
N ASN A 526 14.53 5.01 21.08
CA ASN A 526 13.26 5.27 20.41
C ASN A 526 12.59 3.97 19.93
N ALA A 527 13.35 2.99 19.44
CA ALA A 527 12.81 1.69 19.07
C ALA A 527 12.19 0.99 20.30
N LEU A 528 12.88 0.99 21.44
CA LEU A 528 12.40 0.44 22.70
C LEU A 528 11.12 1.15 23.20
N GLU A 529 11.07 2.48 23.13
CA GLU A 529 9.86 3.25 23.47
C GLU A 529 8.67 2.84 22.58
N ASN A 530 8.88 2.73 21.26
CA ASN A 530 7.84 2.28 20.33
C ASN A 530 7.37 0.84 20.61
N ILE A 531 8.29 -0.06 21.01
CA ILE A 531 7.97 -1.42 21.44
C ILE A 531 7.11 -1.40 22.70
N ILE A 532 7.53 -0.69 23.75
CA ILE A 532 6.80 -0.61 25.01
C ILE A 532 5.41 -0.01 24.80
N ASP A 533 5.30 1.06 24.02
CA ASP A 533 4.03 1.71 23.73
C ASP A 533 3.09 0.83 22.88
N GLY A 534 3.65 0.11 21.90
CA GLY A 534 2.94 -0.85 21.06
C GLY A 534 2.43 -2.05 21.86
N LEU A 535 3.31 -2.66 22.66
CA LEU A 535 2.97 -3.78 23.53
C LEU A 535 1.94 -3.39 24.58
N SER A 536 2.10 -2.24 25.22
CA SER A 536 1.12 -1.71 26.18
C SER A 536 -0.26 -1.52 25.54
N TYR A 537 -0.29 -1.03 24.30
CA TYR A 537 -1.53 -0.93 23.53
C TYR A 537 -2.15 -2.31 23.25
N LEU A 538 -1.35 -3.29 22.82
CA LEU A 538 -1.83 -4.63 22.50
C LEU A 538 -2.37 -5.35 23.74
N VAL A 539 -1.64 -5.32 24.86
CA VAL A 539 -2.11 -5.88 26.14
C VAL A 539 -3.42 -5.23 26.58
N SER A 540 -3.52 -3.90 26.50
CA SER A 540 -4.78 -3.19 26.80
C SER A 540 -5.91 -3.60 25.85
N ALA A 541 -5.63 -3.75 24.55
CA ALA A 541 -6.61 -4.12 23.54
C ALA A 541 -7.18 -5.53 23.78
N VAL A 542 -6.34 -6.51 24.11
CA VAL A 542 -6.75 -7.91 24.32
C VAL A 542 -7.15 -8.23 25.76
N SER A 543 -6.98 -7.28 26.69
CA SER A 543 -7.31 -7.45 28.11
C SER A 543 -8.78 -7.85 28.30
N GLY A 544 -9.01 -8.88 29.13
CA GLY A 544 -10.35 -9.42 29.41
C GLY A 544 -10.93 -10.31 28.30
N SER A 545 -10.26 -10.45 27.15
CA SER A 545 -10.70 -11.39 26.12
C SER A 545 -10.38 -12.83 26.52
N LEU A 546 -11.33 -13.74 26.31
CA LEU A 546 -11.18 -15.19 26.50
C LEU A 546 -10.89 -15.93 25.18
N SER A 547 -10.64 -15.20 24.09
CA SER A 547 -10.31 -15.77 22.79
C SER A 547 -9.09 -16.69 22.88
N LYS A 548 -9.18 -17.87 22.28
CA LYS A 548 -8.03 -18.72 21.95
C LYS A 548 -7.39 -18.18 20.67
N VAL A 549 -6.09 -17.94 20.70
CA VAL A 549 -5.35 -17.34 19.59
C VAL A 549 -4.28 -18.31 19.13
N ARG A 550 -4.19 -18.52 17.82
CA ARG A 550 -3.16 -19.35 17.18
C ARG A 550 -2.60 -18.61 15.97
N VAL A 551 -1.29 -18.47 15.92
CA VAL A 551 -0.51 -17.93 14.81
C VAL A 551 0.27 -19.09 14.21
N LEU A 552 0.11 -19.32 12.91
CA LEU A 552 0.70 -20.46 12.21
C LEU A 552 1.55 -19.98 11.05
N LEU A 553 2.74 -20.56 10.90
CA LEU A 553 3.56 -20.46 9.70
C LEU A 553 3.14 -21.60 8.75
N ASP A 554 2.39 -21.28 7.69
CA ASP A 554 1.84 -22.27 6.75
C ASP A 554 1.48 -21.62 5.40
N ASP A 555 1.30 -22.44 4.37
CA ASP A 555 0.95 -22.00 3.02
C ASP A 555 -0.57 -21.99 2.83
N ALA A 556 -1.14 -20.83 2.49
CA ALA A 556 -2.58 -20.64 2.30
C ALA A 556 -3.19 -21.53 1.19
N THR A 557 -2.38 -22.05 0.27
CA THR A 557 -2.82 -22.97 -0.78
C THR A 557 -3.10 -24.38 -0.28
N VAL A 558 -2.58 -24.76 0.90
CA VAL A 558 -2.69 -26.12 1.46
C VAL A 558 -3.15 -26.17 2.91
N LEU A 559 -2.72 -25.24 3.76
CA LEU A 559 -3.09 -25.08 5.18
C LEU A 559 -3.00 -26.38 6.01
N THR A 560 -1.87 -27.08 5.88
CA THR A 560 -1.65 -28.41 6.48
C THR A 560 -1.72 -28.41 8.02
N LYS A 561 -1.32 -27.33 8.69
CA LYS A 561 -1.30 -27.20 10.15
C LYS A 561 -2.68 -26.98 10.78
N LEU A 562 -3.73 -26.78 9.96
CA LEU A 562 -5.11 -26.65 10.43
C LEU A 562 -5.81 -28.01 10.65
N GLY A 563 -5.28 -29.09 10.09
CA GLY A 563 -5.93 -30.40 10.10
C GLY A 563 -7.35 -30.35 9.52
N ASN A 564 -8.30 -31.07 10.13
CA ASN A 564 -9.70 -31.14 9.67
C ASN A 564 -10.61 -30.04 10.27
N GLY A 565 -10.04 -28.96 10.79
CA GLY A 565 -10.82 -27.87 11.41
C GLY A 565 -11.70 -27.13 10.40
N ARG A 566 -12.96 -26.83 10.76
CA ARG A 566 -13.84 -25.96 9.98
C ARG A 566 -14.11 -24.62 10.68
N PHE A 567 -14.27 -23.56 9.89
CA PHE A 567 -14.41 -22.18 10.37
C PHE A 567 -15.79 -21.59 10.06
N ASP A 568 -16.30 -20.77 10.98
CA ASP A 568 -17.58 -20.08 10.82
C ASP A 568 -17.47 -18.89 9.88
N VAL A 569 -16.32 -18.20 9.93
CA VAL A 569 -16.03 -17.05 9.07
C VAL A 569 -14.54 -17.05 8.71
N ILE A 570 -14.25 -16.69 7.47
CA ILE A 570 -12.89 -16.42 7.00
C ILE A 570 -12.86 -14.96 6.57
N VAL A 571 -12.04 -14.13 7.21
CA VAL A 571 -11.90 -12.71 6.85
C VAL A 571 -10.43 -12.45 6.56
N THR A 572 -10.11 -11.98 5.36
CA THR A 572 -8.72 -11.95 4.92
C THR A 572 -8.43 -10.93 3.82
N ASP A 573 -7.15 -10.63 3.63
CA ASP A 573 -6.63 -9.69 2.64
C ASP A 573 -5.53 -10.37 1.82
N PRO A 574 -5.90 -11.10 0.75
CA PRO A 574 -4.93 -11.81 -0.07
C PRO A 574 -4.00 -10.83 -0.80
N PRO A 575 -2.75 -11.24 -1.12
CA PRO A 575 -1.82 -10.43 -1.90
C PRO A 575 -2.31 -10.19 -3.34
N TYR A 576 -1.89 -9.09 -3.97
CA TYR A 576 -2.36 -8.67 -5.30
C TYR A 576 -1.22 -8.57 -6.31
N ARG A 577 -1.22 -9.45 -7.33
CA ARG A 577 -0.27 -9.49 -8.45
C ARG A 577 1.14 -8.99 -8.07
N ASP A 578 1.61 -7.88 -8.65
CA ASP A 578 2.96 -7.35 -8.49
C ASP A 578 3.02 -6.13 -7.54
N ASP A 579 2.06 -6.01 -6.60
CA ASP A 579 1.91 -4.84 -5.72
C ASP A 579 3.06 -4.69 -4.73
N VAL A 580 3.41 -5.79 -4.05
CA VAL A 580 4.53 -5.88 -3.08
C VAL A 580 5.14 -7.29 -3.19
N PRO A 581 6.46 -7.40 -3.41
CA PRO A 581 7.18 -8.66 -3.31
C PRO A 581 7.66 -8.87 -1.87
N TYR A 582 6.85 -9.57 -1.07
CA TYR A 582 7.08 -9.66 0.37
C TYR A 582 8.27 -10.56 0.68
N ALA A 583 8.43 -11.69 -0.01
CA ALA A 583 9.52 -12.64 0.19
C ALA A 583 10.89 -11.95 0.07
N GLU A 584 11.10 -11.17 -0.99
CA GLU A 584 12.31 -10.39 -1.22
C GLU A 584 12.50 -9.31 -0.17
N LEU A 585 11.50 -8.42 -0.01
CA LEU A 585 11.71 -7.23 0.83
C LEU A 585 11.79 -7.55 2.32
N SER A 586 11.06 -8.55 2.79
CA SER A 586 11.07 -8.94 4.20
C SER A 586 12.38 -9.61 4.61
N ASP A 587 13.22 -10.06 3.67
CA ASP A 587 14.54 -10.59 4.01
C ASP A 587 15.47 -9.57 4.64
N PHE A 588 15.25 -8.29 4.35
CA PHE A 588 15.93 -7.20 5.07
C PHE A 588 15.74 -7.30 6.59
N TYR A 589 14.59 -7.77 7.06
CA TYR A 589 14.35 -8.04 8.49
C TYR A 589 14.77 -9.45 8.87
N TYR A 590 14.46 -10.45 8.05
CA TYR A 590 14.75 -11.86 8.31
C TYR A 590 16.19 -12.12 8.71
N VAL A 591 17.16 -11.54 7.98
CA VAL A 591 18.58 -11.76 8.26
C VAL A 591 18.98 -11.29 9.66
N TRP A 592 18.35 -10.24 10.18
CA TRP A 592 18.59 -9.74 11.54
C TRP A 592 17.82 -10.53 12.59
N LEU A 593 16.57 -10.92 12.30
CA LEU A 593 15.77 -11.76 13.18
C LEU A 593 16.43 -13.13 13.38
N LYS A 594 16.87 -13.77 12.28
CA LYS A 594 17.60 -15.03 12.29
C LYS A 594 18.80 -14.96 13.23
N ARG A 595 19.58 -13.88 13.16
CA ARG A 595 20.73 -13.68 14.04
C ARG A 595 20.31 -13.47 15.49
N ALA A 596 19.44 -12.51 15.77
CA ALA A 596 19.04 -12.15 17.13
C ALA A 596 18.31 -13.29 17.89
N LEU A 597 17.65 -14.20 17.19
CA LEU A 597 16.83 -15.28 17.75
C LEU A 597 17.48 -16.68 17.64
N SER A 598 18.71 -16.75 17.13
CA SER A 598 19.51 -17.98 17.09
C SER A 598 20.63 -17.95 18.12
N ASP A 599 21.26 -19.10 18.37
CA ASP A 599 22.54 -19.16 19.08
C ASP A 599 23.72 -18.75 18.17
N ASP A 600 24.94 -18.75 18.71
CA ASP A 600 26.14 -18.18 18.06
C ASP A 600 26.57 -18.91 16.77
N ASN A 601 26.03 -20.09 16.51
CA ASN A 601 26.23 -20.87 15.27
C ASN A 601 25.08 -20.70 14.26
N LEU A 602 24.17 -19.73 14.48
CA LEU A 602 22.90 -19.55 13.74
C LEU A 602 21.95 -20.75 13.80
N ALA A 603 22.12 -21.67 14.77
CA ALA A 603 21.08 -22.63 15.09
C ALA A 603 19.92 -21.88 15.75
N PRO A 604 18.68 -21.97 15.21
CA PRO A 604 17.54 -21.31 15.81
C PRO A 604 17.36 -21.73 17.28
N ARG A 605 17.43 -20.76 18.18
CA ARG A 605 17.14 -20.95 19.61
C ARG A 605 15.65 -20.78 19.85
N PHE A 606 15.07 -19.78 19.21
CA PHE A 606 13.66 -19.43 19.24
C PHE A 606 13.07 -19.50 17.83
N HIS A 607 11.74 -19.68 17.71
CA HIS A 607 11.05 -19.77 16.41
C HIS A 607 11.70 -20.75 15.42
N ALA A 608 12.06 -21.95 15.89
CA ALA A 608 12.83 -22.91 15.10
C ALA A 608 12.21 -23.22 13.72
N ASP A 609 10.88 -23.36 13.64
CA ASP A 609 10.17 -23.60 12.37
C ASP A 609 10.30 -22.45 11.35
N ALA A 610 10.61 -21.23 11.81
CA ALA A 610 10.66 -20.04 10.99
C ALA A 610 12.08 -19.72 10.49
N LEU A 611 13.11 -19.99 11.30
CA LEU A 611 14.47 -19.48 11.09
C LEU A 611 15.45 -20.49 10.46
N ILE A 612 14.94 -21.63 9.98
CA ILE A 612 15.75 -22.70 9.33
C ILE A 612 16.24 -22.34 7.91
N HIS A 613 15.66 -21.33 7.28
CA HIS A 613 15.96 -21.00 5.88
C HIS A 613 17.20 -20.11 5.75
N ASN A 614 17.90 -20.18 4.62
CA ASN A 614 19.00 -19.27 4.33
C ASN A 614 18.49 -17.84 4.16
N THR A 615 17.62 -17.63 3.16
CA THR A 615 16.79 -16.44 2.95
C THR A 615 15.36 -16.86 2.61
N GLN A 616 14.39 -15.96 2.78
CA GLN A 616 13.01 -16.22 2.42
C GLN A 616 12.81 -16.16 0.90
N TRP A 617 13.50 -15.29 0.17
CA TRP A 617 13.33 -15.20 -1.27
C TRP A 617 13.75 -16.51 -1.98
N GLU A 618 14.80 -17.18 -1.52
CA GLU A 618 15.23 -18.48 -2.07
C GLU A 618 14.21 -19.59 -1.81
N SER A 619 13.54 -19.57 -0.65
CA SER A 619 12.67 -20.68 -0.21
C SER A 619 11.19 -20.48 -0.53
N PHE A 620 10.72 -19.23 -0.55
CA PHE A 620 9.30 -18.88 -0.57
C PHE A 620 8.89 -18.09 -1.81
N ALA A 621 9.80 -17.38 -2.50
CA ALA A 621 9.38 -16.47 -3.58
C ALA A 621 8.62 -17.16 -4.71
N LEU A 622 8.95 -18.41 -5.04
CA LEU A 622 8.28 -19.16 -6.09
C LEU A 622 6.84 -19.55 -5.71
N ASN A 623 6.53 -19.72 -4.42
CA ASN A 623 5.20 -20.12 -3.95
C ASN A 623 4.42 -18.95 -3.33
N GLU A 624 5.03 -17.78 -3.20
CA GLU A 624 4.32 -16.55 -2.84
C GLU A 624 3.24 -16.25 -3.88
N ILE A 625 2.01 -15.98 -3.41
CA ILE A 625 0.88 -15.62 -4.27
C ILE A 625 1.06 -14.18 -4.78
N SER A 626 1.98 -14.00 -5.73
CA SER A 626 2.27 -12.74 -6.39
C SER A 626 2.77 -13.00 -7.81
N TYR A 627 2.77 -11.96 -8.64
CA TYR A 627 3.25 -12.06 -10.02
C TYR A 627 4.52 -11.25 -10.20
N ASN A 628 5.57 -11.88 -10.71
CA ASN A 628 6.81 -11.20 -11.05
C ASN A 628 7.51 -11.97 -12.17
N LYS A 629 7.47 -11.41 -13.38
CA LYS A 629 8.09 -12.04 -14.55
C LYS A 629 9.59 -12.30 -14.36
N GLY A 630 10.33 -11.33 -13.82
CA GLY A 630 11.76 -11.48 -13.57
C GLY A 630 12.08 -12.61 -12.58
N ARG A 631 11.22 -12.81 -11.58
CA ARG A 631 11.30 -13.94 -10.65
C ARG A 631 11.08 -15.27 -11.36
N LEU A 632 10.01 -15.38 -12.14
CA LEU A 632 9.68 -16.61 -12.87
C LEU A 632 10.78 -16.99 -13.87
N ASP A 633 11.29 -16.01 -14.62
CA ASP A 633 12.41 -16.19 -15.53
C ASP A 633 13.67 -16.67 -14.78
N TYR A 634 13.96 -16.09 -13.60
CA TYR A 634 15.11 -16.46 -12.78
C TYR A 634 15.04 -17.92 -12.29
N PHE A 635 13.87 -18.37 -11.85
CA PHE A 635 13.65 -19.76 -11.41
C PHE A 635 13.35 -20.74 -12.57
N GLY A 636 13.43 -20.28 -13.82
CA GLY A 636 13.24 -21.13 -15.00
C GLY A 636 11.80 -21.62 -15.20
N VAL A 637 10.82 -20.93 -14.61
CA VAL A 637 9.40 -21.29 -14.74
C VAL A 637 8.86 -20.82 -16.08
N LYS A 638 8.56 -21.77 -16.97
CA LYS A 638 7.93 -21.48 -18.26
C LYS A 638 6.42 -21.35 -18.06
N GLU A 639 5.88 -20.16 -18.31
CA GLU A 639 4.44 -19.88 -18.21
C GLU A 639 3.64 -20.67 -19.27
N ALA A 640 2.98 -21.75 -18.85
CA ALA A 640 1.92 -22.39 -19.63
C ALA A 640 0.51 -21.88 -19.25
N GLU A 641 0.38 -21.28 -18.06
CA GLU A 641 -0.84 -20.73 -17.44
C GLU A 641 -0.44 -19.52 -16.56
N ASP A 642 -1.35 -18.58 -16.25
CA ASP A 642 -1.09 -17.48 -15.31
C ASP A 642 -0.86 -18.07 -13.90
N TYR A 643 0.40 -18.06 -13.47
CA TYR A 643 0.85 -18.70 -12.23
C TYR A 643 0.22 -18.07 -10.98
N TYR A 644 -0.03 -16.76 -11.00
CA TYR A 644 -0.70 -16.06 -9.90
C TYR A 644 -2.17 -16.49 -9.80
N GLU A 645 -2.88 -16.56 -10.94
CA GLU A 645 -4.28 -17.03 -10.96
C GLU A 645 -4.39 -18.47 -10.42
N LYS A 646 -3.42 -19.33 -10.74
CA LYS A 646 -3.34 -20.69 -10.22
C LYS A 646 -3.23 -20.73 -8.70
N LEU A 647 -2.23 -20.06 -8.11
CA LEU A 647 -2.01 -20.08 -6.67
C LEU A 647 -3.16 -19.41 -5.91
N MET A 648 -3.68 -18.29 -6.41
CA MET A 648 -4.84 -17.62 -5.83
C MET A 648 -6.07 -18.54 -5.83
N GLY A 649 -6.30 -19.25 -6.95
CA GLY A 649 -7.37 -20.23 -7.05
C GLY A 649 -7.25 -21.41 -6.08
N MET A 650 -6.03 -21.91 -5.86
CA MET A 650 -5.77 -22.95 -4.86
C MET A 650 -6.08 -22.46 -3.44
N ALA A 651 -5.66 -21.24 -3.09
CA ALA A 651 -5.96 -20.65 -1.79
C ALA A 651 -7.47 -20.45 -1.57
N PHE A 652 -8.20 -19.92 -2.57
CA PHE A 652 -9.66 -19.81 -2.48
C PHE A 652 -10.35 -21.17 -2.34
N SER A 653 -9.89 -22.18 -3.07
CA SER A 653 -10.43 -23.53 -2.97
C SER A 653 -10.22 -24.11 -1.57
N LYS A 654 -9.03 -23.90 -0.98
CA LYS A 654 -8.75 -24.33 0.39
C LYS A 654 -9.59 -23.58 1.42
N MET A 655 -9.77 -22.28 1.26
CA MET A 655 -10.69 -21.50 2.11
C MET A 655 -12.14 -22.02 2.01
N ALA A 656 -12.62 -22.34 0.81
CA ALA A 656 -13.97 -22.87 0.60
C ALA A 656 -14.15 -24.25 1.26
N GLU A 657 -13.14 -25.12 1.21
CA GLU A 657 -13.13 -26.44 1.88
C GLU A 657 -13.26 -26.30 3.40
N LEU A 658 -12.50 -25.36 3.98
CA LEU A 658 -12.44 -25.12 5.43
C LEU A 658 -13.65 -24.35 5.97
N LEU A 659 -14.42 -23.69 5.11
CA LEU A 659 -15.61 -22.94 5.50
C LEU A 659 -16.77 -23.88 5.86
N LYS A 660 -17.48 -23.60 6.96
CA LYS A 660 -18.78 -24.21 7.26
C LYS A 660 -19.83 -23.83 6.21
N ASP A 661 -20.85 -24.65 6.02
CA ASP A 661 -21.75 -24.49 4.86
C ASP A 661 -22.55 -23.17 4.87
N ASN A 662 -22.90 -22.66 6.06
CA ASN A 662 -23.56 -21.36 6.24
C ASN A 662 -22.58 -20.19 6.49
N GLY A 663 -21.27 -20.45 6.46
CA GLY A 663 -20.24 -19.46 6.76
C GLY A 663 -20.04 -18.44 5.65
N LEU A 664 -19.22 -17.41 5.94
CA LEU A 664 -18.77 -16.41 4.97
C LEU A 664 -17.26 -16.46 4.75
N ILE A 665 -16.85 -16.28 3.51
CA ILE A 665 -15.51 -15.77 3.20
C ILE A 665 -15.66 -14.28 2.87
N VAL A 666 -14.89 -13.43 3.53
CA VAL A 666 -14.87 -11.98 3.29
C VAL A 666 -13.46 -11.57 2.92
N THR A 667 -13.27 -11.17 1.67
CA THR A 667 -11.96 -10.78 1.15
C THR A 667 -11.87 -9.28 0.97
N TYR A 668 -10.82 -8.66 1.49
CA TYR A 668 -10.39 -7.37 0.97
C TYR A 668 -9.86 -7.57 -0.45
N PHE A 669 -9.97 -6.54 -1.28
CA PHE A 669 -9.54 -6.56 -2.67
C PHE A 669 -9.05 -5.19 -3.12
N ALA A 670 -7.75 -5.04 -3.37
CA ALA A 670 -7.10 -3.74 -3.55
C ALA A 670 -7.08 -3.26 -5.02
N HIS A 671 -8.18 -3.40 -5.75
CA HIS A 671 -8.31 -2.75 -7.04
C HIS A 671 -9.78 -2.68 -7.51
N SER A 672 -10.18 -1.54 -8.06
CA SER A 672 -11.48 -1.37 -8.71
C SER A 672 -11.42 -1.63 -10.22
N SER A 673 -10.33 -2.23 -10.71
CA SER A 673 -10.21 -2.46 -12.16
C SER A 673 -10.91 -3.74 -12.55
N PRO A 674 -11.40 -3.79 -13.79
CA PRO A 674 -12.01 -4.99 -14.32
C PRO A 674 -11.07 -6.21 -14.33
N GLU A 675 -9.78 -6.04 -14.66
CA GLU A 675 -8.83 -7.16 -14.68
C GLU A 675 -8.72 -7.86 -13.33
N ALA A 676 -8.73 -7.06 -12.27
CA ALA A 676 -8.64 -7.54 -10.92
C ALA A 676 -9.93 -8.28 -10.50
N TRP A 677 -11.11 -7.81 -10.95
CA TRP A 677 -12.37 -8.56 -10.79
C TRP A 677 -12.35 -9.90 -11.53
N ILE A 678 -11.71 -9.99 -12.69
CA ILE A 678 -11.61 -11.25 -13.44
C ILE A 678 -10.83 -12.29 -12.63
N GLU A 679 -9.68 -11.92 -12.11
CA GLU A 679 -8.86 -12.81 -11.26
C GLU A 679 -9.63 -13.28 -10.03
N LEU A 680 -10.36 -12.36 -9.41
CA LEU A 680 -11.13 -12.66 -8.22
C LEU A 680 -12.31 -13.60 -8.51
N VAL A 681 -13.02 -13.39 -9.63
CA VAL A 681 -14.11 -14.26 -10.10
C VAL A 681 -13.57 -15.61 -10.57
N GLU A 682 -12.38 -15.64 -11.19
CA GLU A 682 -11.68 -16.87 -11.55
C GLU A 682 -11.33 -17.71 -10.32
N ALA A 683 -10.70 -17.10 -9.31
CA ALA A 683 -10.33 -17.78 -8.09
C ALA A 683 -11.55 -18.21 -7.25
N GLY A 684 -12.47 -17.30 -6.97
CA GLY A 684 -13.61 -17.53 -6.09
C GLY A 684 -14.73 -18.33 -6.73
N TRP A 685 -15.23 -17.90 -7.89
CA TRP A 685 -16.38 -18.55 -8.51
C TRP A 685 -16.01 -19.79 -9.32
N ARG A 686 -15.06 -19.66 -10.26
CA ARG A 686 -14.73 -20.77 -11.18
C ARG A 686 -13.97 -21.89 -10.49
N ARG A 687 -12.94 -21.57 -9.72
CA ARG A 687 -12.09 -22.59 -9.07
C ARG A 687 -12.63 -23.07 -7.73
N ALA A 688 -13.08 -22.15 -6.88
CA ALA A 688 -13.44 -22.48 -5.49
C ALA A 688 -14.93 -22.75 -5.24
N GLY A 689 -15.79 -22.66 -6.25
CA GLY A 689 -17.20 -23.01 -6.07
C GLY A 689 -18.04 -21.99 -5.30
N LEU A 690 -17.56 -20.75 -5.18
CA LEU A 690 -18.22 -19.70 -4.41
C LEU A 690 -19.13 -18.82 -5.28
N ARG A 691 -19.97 -18.02 -4.62
CA ARG A 691 -20.75 -16.95 -5.24
C ARG A 691 -20.55 -15.65 -4.47
N VAL A 692 -20.58 -14.54 -5.19
CA VAL A 692 -20.56 -13.19 -4.60
C VAL A 692 -21.96 -12.84 -4.12
N THR A 693 -22.09 -12.31 -2.90
CA THR A 693 -23.37 -11.83 -2.36
C THR A 693 -23.42 -10.32 -2.18
N LYS A 694 -22.30 -9.71 -1.76
CA LYS A 694 -22.20 -8.26 -1.56
C LYS A 694 -20.77 -7.77 -1.76
N ALA A 695 -20.61 -6.49 -2.08
CA ALA A 695 -19.32 -5.82 -1.96
C ALA A 695 -19.43 -4.36 -1.51
N TRP A 696 -18.39 -3.88 -0.83
CA TRP A 696 -18.31 -2.54 -0.25
C TRP A 696 -16.99 -1.85 -0.59
N SER A 697 -17.01 -0.56 -0.91
CA SER A 697 -15.80 0.24 -1.05
C SER A 697 -15.34 0.73 0.33
N LEU A 698 -14.19 0.24 0.81
CA LEU A 698 -13.61 0.58 2.10
C LEU A 698 -12.38 1.48 1.95
N ALA A 699 -12.35 2.60 2.68
CA ALA A 699 -11.23 3.53 2.66
C ALA A 699 -10.02 2.92 3.38
N THR A 700 -8.97 2.55 2.63
CA THR A 700 -7.77 1.88 3.18
C THR A 700 -6.51 2.74 3.22
N GLU A 701 -6.49 3.91 2.59
CA GLU A 701 -5.33 4.81 2.52
C GLU A 701 -5.66 6.27 2.88
N SER A 702 -4.63 7.05 3.22
CA SER A 702 -4.78 8.48 3.55
C SER A 702 -4.79 9.34 2.28
N LEU A 703 -5.81 10.20 2.12
CA LEU A 703 -5.93 11.20 1.05
C LEU A 703 -4.65 12.03 0.82
N GLN A 704 -3.85 12.29 1.87
CA GLN A 704 -2.60 13.08 1.80
C GLN A 704 -1.42 12.31 1.20
N ARG A 705 -1.38 10.98 1.28
CA ARG A 705 -0.30 10.15 0.68
C ARG A 705 -0.50 9.95 -0.83
N VAL A 706 -1.74 10.03 -1.30
CA VAL A 706 -2.14 9.93 -2.71
C VAL A 706 -1.58 11.12 -3.51
N THR A 707 -1.62 12.33 -2.94
CA THR A 707 -1.15 13.57 -3.61
C THR A 707 0.38 13.67 -3.70
N ALA A 708 1.12 13.02 -2.80
CA ALA A 708 2.59 13.16 -2.70
C ALA A 708 3.39 12.14 -3.52
N ARG A 709 2.79 11.02 -3.95
CA ARG A 709 3.52 9.90 -4.57
C ARG A 709 3.41 9.76 -6.09
N GLY A 710 2.55 10.53 -6.77
CA GLY A 710 2.55 10.62 -8.25
C GLY A 710 2.40 9.31 -9.02
N LYS A 711 2.04 8.23 -8.34
CA LYS A 711 1.64 6.93 -8.88
C LYS A 711 0.29 6.60 -8.27
N THR A 712 -0.56 6.01 -9.08
CA THR A 712 -1.89 5.42 -8.82
C THR A 712 -1.92 4.57 -7.55
N ALA A 713 -1.92 5.21 -6.37
CA ALA A 713 -2.10 4.56 -5.10
C ALA A 713 -3.60 4.59 -4.75
N LEU A 714 -4.21 3.40 -4.83
CA LEU A 714 -5.38 2.91 -4.11
C LEU A 714 -6.15 3.94 -3.27
N GLU A 715 -7.23 4.48 -3.84
CA GLU A 715 -8.17 5.36 -3.11
C GLU A 715 -9.10 4.57 -2.16
N SER A 716 -9.36 3.29 -2.44
CA SER A 716 -10.15 2.38 -1.58
C SER A 716 -9.86 0.90 -1.91
N SER A 717 -9.98 0.01 -0.92
CA SER A 717 -10.06 -1.44 -1.15
C SER A 717 -11.52 -1.85 -1.21
N ILE A 718 -11.87 -2.84 -2.01
CA ILE A 718 -13.21 -3.41 -2.07
C ILE A 718 -13.27 -4.60 -1.10
N VAL A 719 -14.27 -4.65 -0.23
CA VAL A 719 -14.57 -5.82 0.61
C VAL A 719 -15.62 -6.64 -0.13
N VAL A 720 -15.31 -7.89 -0.47
CA VAL A 720 -16.21 -8.80 -1.20
C VAL A 720 -16.65 -9.93 -0.27
N VAL A 721 -17.95 -10.18 -0.24
CA VAL A 721 -18.58 -11.21 0.59
C VAL A 721 -18.94 -12.40 -0.29
N TRP A 722 -18.49 -13.58 0.13
CA TRP A 722 -18.64 -14.85 -0.58
C TRP A 722 -19.38 -15.87 0.25
N ARG A 723 -20.20 -16.66 -0.44
CA ARG A 723 -20.84 -17.87 0.12
C ARG A 723 -20.57 -19.07 -0.76
N LYS A 724 -20.66 -20.27 -0.17
CA LYS A 724 -20.81 -21.49 -0.97
C LYS A 724 -22.07 -21.40 -1.83
N ARG A 725 -22.01 -21.94 -3.04
CA ARG A 725 -23.20 -22.09 -3.89
C ARG A 725 -24.18 -23.10 -3.29
N LEU A 726 -25.46 -22.94 -3.63
CA LEU A 726 -26.54 -23.83 -3.19
C LEU A 726 -26.87 -24.78 -4.34
N GLY A 727 -26.68 -26.09 -4.10
CA GLY A 727 -26.90 -27.14 -5.10
C GLY A 727 -25.73 -27.29 -6.07
N ASP A 728 -25.48 -28.52 -6.51
CA ASP A 728 -24.40 -28.85 -7.45
C ASP A 728 -24.95 -28.94 -8.89
N GLY A 729 -24.23 -28.35 -9.85
CA GLY A 729 -24.47 -28.55 -11.28
C GLY A 729 -25.54 -27.67 -11.91
N LYS A 730 -25.82 -26.48 -11.33
CA LYS A 730 -26.77 -25.51 -11.90
C LYS A 730 -26.17 -24.87 -13.16
N VAL A 731 -26.63 -25.29 -14.33
CA VAL A 731 -26.26 -24.71 -15.63
C VAL A 731 -27.37 -23.76 -16.09
N GLY A 732 -27.01 -22.52 -16.42
CA GLY A 732 -27.94 -21.51 -16.91
C GLY A 732 -27.72 -21.17 -18.39
N GLU A 733 -28.81 -20.99 -19.14
CA GLU A 733 -28.74 -20.44 -20.49
C GLU A 733 -28.62 -18.91 -20.44
N TYR A 734 -27.68 -18.34 -21.19
CA TYR A 734 -27.29 -16.93 -21.08
C TYR A 734 -28.48 -15.95 -21.13
N GLY A 735 -29.46 -16.18 -22.00
CA GLY A 735 -30.62 -15.28 -22.12
C GLY A 735 -31.52 -15.24 -20.89
N GLU A 736 -31.59 -16.33 -20.12
CA GLU A 736 -32.34 -16.39 -18.86
C GLU A 736 -31.55 -15.73 -17.74
N VAL A 737 -30.27 -16.13 -17.61
CA VAL A 737 -29.36 -15.57 -16.60
C VAL A 737 -29.20 -14.06 -16.77
N TYR A 738 -29.11 -13.56 -18.01
CA TYR A 738 -29.01 -12.13 -18.30
C TYR A 738 -30.25 -11.35 -17.82
N ARG A 739 -31.46 -11.87 -18.06
CA ARG A 739 -32.70 -11.22 -17.60
C ARG A 739 -32.77 -11.17 -16.08
N GLU A 740 -32.47 -12.28 -15.42
CA GLU A 740 -32.40 -12.37 -13.96
C GLU A 740 -31.34 -11.40 -13.38
N ALA A 741 -30.18 -11.28 -14.05
CA ALA A 741 -29.11 -10.37 -13.65
C ALA A 741 -29.49 -8.89 -13.81
N VAL A 742 -30.20 -8.51 -14.87
CA VAL A 742 -30.72 -7.14 -15.07
C VAL A 742 -31.73 -6.78 -13.99
N GLU A 743 -32.66 -7.68 -13.67
CA GLU A 743 -33.66 -7.48 -12.62
C GLU A 743 -33.02 -7.29 -11.23
N HIS A 744 -32.08 -8.17 -10.87
CA HIS A 744 -31.35 -8.04 -9.60
C HIS A 744 -30.47 -6.79 -9.55
N ALA A 745 -29.79 -6.43 -10.64
CA ALA A 745 -29.01 -5.19 -10.71
C ALA A 745 -29.90 -3.95 -10.53
N ALA A 746 -31.08 -3.92 -11.14
CA ALA A 746 -32.04 -2.83 -10.98
C ALA A 746 -32.51 -2.70 -9.53
N LYS A 747 -32.87 -3.81 -8.89
CA LYS A 747 -33.22 -3.84 -7.46
C LYS A 747 -32.07 -3.35 -6.58
N ALA A 748 -30.86 -3.87 -6.78
CA ALA A 748 -29.67 -3.48 -6.03
C ALA A 748 -29.35 -1.98 -6.17
N LYS A 749 -29.49 -1.42 -7.38
CA LYS A 749 -29.33 0.03 -7.64
C LYS A 749 -30.35 0.85 -6.85
N GLU A 750 -31.63 0.51 -6.93
CA GLU A 750 -32.70 1.27 -6.24
C GLU A 750 -32.54 1.23 -4.72
N GLU A 751 -32.22 0.07 -4.16
CA GLU A 751 -32.03 -0.06 -2.72
C GLU A 751 -30.76 0.67 -2.25
N ALA A 752 -29.65 0.58 -3.00
CA ALA A 752 -28.40 1.31 -2.70
C ALA A 752 -28.62 2.83 -2.75
N TRP A 753 -29.33 3.32 -3.76
CA TRP A 753 -29.70 4.73 -3.91
C TRP A 753 -30.53 5.23 -2.72
N ARG A 754 -31.58 4.48 -2.34
CA ARG A 754 -32.42 4.81 -1.16
C ARG A 754 -31.65 4.82 0.15
N SER A 755 -30.61 3.99 0.25
CA SER A 755 -29.71 3.94 1.41
C SER A 755 -28.69 5.08 1.43
N GLY A 756 -28.69 5.94 0.40
CA GLY A 756 -27.85 7.13 0.30
C GLY A 756 -26.48 6.89 -0.33
N LEU A 757 -26.24 5.73 -0.98
CA LEU A 757 -25.04 5.50 -1.77
C LEU A 757 -25.14 6.23 -3.12
N GLY A 758 -24.03 6.79 -3.59
CA GLY A 758 -23.95 7.50 -4.86
C GLY A 758 -22.63 7.23 -5.60
N SER A 759 -22.47 7.83 -6.78
CA SER A 759 -21.21 7.78 -7.54
C SER A 759 -20.69 6.35 -7.78
N SER A 760 -19.40 6.08 -7.53
CA SER A 760 -18.79 4.76 -7.77
C SER A 760 -19.35 3.65 -6.87
N ASP A 761 -19.85 3.97 -5.68
CA ASP A 761 -20.41 2.98 -4.75
C ASP A 761 -21.78 2.49 -5.24
N LEU A 762 -22.58 3.38 -5.85
CA LEU A 762 -23.82 3.00 -6.53
C LEU A 762 -23.54 2.09 -7.74
N PHE A 763 -22.50 2.41 -8.52
CA PHE A 763 -22.07 1.57 -9.64
C PHE A 763 -21.64 0.18 -9.17
N LEU A 764 -20.80 0.13 -8.13
CA LEU A 764 -20.35 -1.12 -7.53
C LEU A 764 -21.55 -1.96 -7.05
N ALA A 765 -22.48 -1.38 -6.30
CA ALA A 765 -23.66 -2.10 -5.82
C ALA A 765 -24.50 -2.69 -6.96
N THR A 766 -24.67 -1.92 -8.05
CA THR A 766 -25.41 -2.36 -9.25
C THR A 766 -24.70 -3.51 -9.96
N MET A 767 -23.38 -3.39 -10.16
CA MET A 767 -22.54 -4.42 -10.78
C MET A 767 -22.55 -5.72 -9.97
N ILE A 768 -22.48 -5.62 -8.65
CA ILE A 768 -22.56 -6.79 -7.75
C ILE A 768 -23.94 -7.43 -7.80
N GLY A 769 -25.01 -6.64 -7.96
CA GLY A 769 -26.36 -7.18 -8.21
C GLY A 769 -26.36 -8.13 -9.41
N ALA A 770 -25.79 -7.71 -10.55
CA ALA A 770 -25.65 -8.58 -11.72
C ALA A 770 -24.71 -9.77 -11.48
N LEU A 771 -23.53 -9.52 -10.90
CA LEU A 771 -22.50 -10.54 -10.68
C LEU A 771 -22.96 -11.64 -9.70
N SER A 772 -23.77 -11.30 -8.71
CA SER A 772 -24.32 -12.26 -7.75
C SER A 772 -25.21 -13.30 -8.41
N VAL A 773 -25.93 -12.92 -9.48
CA VAL A 773 -26.74 -13.84 -10.28
C VAL A 773 -25.84 -14.75 -11.09
N PHE A 774 -24.92 -14.21 -11.89
CA PHE A 774 -24.02 -15.01 -12.72
C PHE A 774 -23.23 -16.02 -11.88
N THR A 775 -22.67 -15.58 -10.74
CA THR A 775 -21.87 -16.43 -9.87
C THR A 775 -22.68 -17.42 -9.04
N SER A 776 -24.02 -17.36 -9.08
CA SER A 776 -24.89 -18.36 -8.46
C SER A 776 -25.03 -19.66 -9.27
N TYR A 777 -24.69 -19.61 -10.57
CA TYR A 777 -24.67 -20.77 -11.46
C TYR A 777 -23.27 -21.40 -11.48
N ASP A 778 -23.18 -22.72 -11.66
CA ASP A 778 -21.90 -23.39 -11.88
C ASP A 778 -21.32 -23.07 -13.25
N LYS A 779 -22.21 -22.98 -14.24
CA LYS A 779 -21.88 -22.68 -15.64
C LYS A 779 -22.96 -21.84 -16.27
N VAL A 780 -22.56 -20.93 -17.16
CA VAL A 780 -23.48 -20.17 -18.00
C VAL A 780 -23.11 -20.42 -19.45
N LEU A 781 -24.07 -20.91 -20.24
CA LEU A 781 -23.86 -21.27 -21.63
C LEU A 781 -24.41 -20.17 -22.56
N ARG A 782 -23.67 -19.83 -23.60
CA ARG A 782 -24.09 -18.97 -24.70
C ARG A 782 -23.84 -19.70 -26.00
N PHE A 783 -24.91 -20.08 -26.70
CA PHE A 783 -24.83 -20.87 -27.94
C PHE A 783 -24.04 -22.19 -27.76
N GLY A 784 -24.20 -22.84 -26.61
CA GLY A 784 -23.51 -24.09 -26.27
C GLY A 784 -22.08 -23.92 -25.73
N SER A 785 -21.52 -22.71 -25.75
CA SER A 785 -20.18 -22.41 -25.20
C SER A 785 -20.28 -21.85 -23.78
N GLU A 786 -19.43 -22.35 -22.88
CA GLU A 786 -19.34 -21.83 -21.51
C GLU A 786 -18.70 -20.44 -21.49
N LEU A 787 -19.35 -19.50 -20.80
CA LEU A 787 -18.78 -18.17 -20.56
C LEU A 787 -17.57 -18.26 -19.63
N SER A 788 -16.51 -17.54 -19.95
CA SER A 788 -15.33 -17.39 -19.09
C SER A 788 -15.59 -16.43 -17.91
N SER A 789 -14.68 -16.42 -16.93
CA SER A 789 -14.71 -15.44 -15.83
C SER A 789 -14.62 -13.99 -16.35
N ARG A 790 -13.87 -13.80 -17.45
CA ARG A 790 -13.79 -12.52 -18.17
C ARG A 790 -15.12 -12.11 -18.78
N ASP A 791 -15.82 -13.06 -19.41
CA ASP A 791 -17.14 -12.80 -20.00
C ASP A 791 -18.14 -12.34 -18.94
N ILE A 792 -18.21 -13.05 -17.82
CA ILE A 792 -19.14 -12.72 -16.73
C ILE A 792 -18.86 -11.35 -16.13
N VAL A 793 -17.60 -10.99 -15.87
CA VAL A 793 -17.25 -9.65 -15.37
C VAL A 793 -17.63 -8.59 -16.40
N ARG A 794 -17.33 -8.81 -17.69
CA ARG A 794 -17.72 -7.88 -18.77
C ARG A 794 -19.24 -7.68 -18.82
N GLU A 795 -20.02 -8.75 -18.76
CA GLU A 795 -21.49 -8.69 -18.77
C GLU A 795 -22.03 -7.97 -17.53
N ALA A 796 -21.49 -8.24 -16.34
CA ALA A 796 -21.91 -7.55 -15.12
C ALA A 796 -21.66 -6.02 -15.20
N TYR A 797 -20.53 -5.60 -15.77
CA TYR A 797 -20.25 -4.19 -16.02
C TYR A 797 -21.21 -3.59 -17.07
N ALA A 798 -21.49 -4.31 -18.16
CA ALA A 798 -22.42 -3.84 -19.20
C ALA A 798 -23.84 -3.65 -18.66
N ILE A 799 -24.33 -4.62 -17.88
CA ILE A 799 -25.63 -4.55 -17.21
C ILE A 799 -25.66 -3.38 -16.23
N ALA A 800 -24.62 -3.21 -15.41
CA ALA A 800 -24.56 -2.11 -14.46
C ALA A 800 -24.64 -0.74 -15.15
N THR A 801 -23.86 -0.54 -16.22
CA THR A 801 -23.92 0.71 -17.01
C THR A 801 -25.32 0.95 -17.57
N ARG A 802 -25.97 -0.07 -18.14
CA ARG A 802 -27.34 0.03 -18.69
C ARG A 802 -28.38 0.36 -17.62
N VAL A 803 -28.34 -0.36 -16.50
CA VAL A 803 -29.29 -0.20 -15.39
C VAL A 803 -29.17 1.18 -14.74
N ILE A 804 -27.95 1.69 -14.58
CA ILE A 804 -27.69 3.04 -14.07
C ILE A 804 -28.15 4.11 -15.05
N ALA A 805 -27.87 3.92 -16.34
CA ALA A 805 -28.36 4.81 -17.38
C ALA A 805 -29.90 4.88 -17.43
N GLY A 806 -30.61 3.88 -16.90
CA GLY A 806 -32.06 3.76 -17.07
C GLY A 806 -32.45 3.49 -18.53
N ALA A 807 -31.52 2.94 -19.31
CA ALA A 807 -31.66 2.76 -20.74
C ALA A 807 -32.43 1.47 -21.08
N SER A 808 -33.32 1.52 -22.06
CA SER A 808 -34.01 0.33 -22.59
C SER A 808 -33.09 -0.50 -23.49
N ASP A 809 -33.52 -1.72 -23.85
CA ASP A 809 -32.77 -2.60 -24.74
C ASP A 809 -32.64 -2.09 -26.19
N LEU A 810 -33.32 -0.98 -26.51
CA LEU A 810 -33.20 -0.27 -27.77
C LEU A 810 -31.92 0.58 -27.84
N VAL A 811 -31.36 0.99 -26.69
CA VAL A 811 -30.07 1.68 -26.62
C VAL A 811 -28.94 0.67 -26.55
N LYS A 812 -28.20 0.52 -27.65
CA LYS A 812 -27.20 -0.54 -27.85
C LYS A 812 -25.79 0.00 -28.05
N SER A 813 -25.66 1.23 -28.53
CA SER A 813 -24.39 1.88 -28.81
C SER A 813 -23.64 2.17 -27.49
N PRO A 814 -22.36 1.80 -27.41
CA PRO A 814 -21.54 2.11 -26.23
C PRO A 814 -21.46 3.61 -25.94
N GLU A 815 -21.45 4.46 -26.98
CA GLU A 815 -21.43 5.92 -26.84
C GLU A 815 -22.68 6.43 -26.13
N ALA A 816 -23.87 5.93 -26.49
CA ALA A 816 -25.11 6.36 -25.84
C ALA A 816 -25.22 5.83 -24.42
N LEU A 817 -24.91 4.55 -24.17
CA LEU A 817 -24.93 3.97 -22.83
C LEU A 817 -23.94 4.66 -21.89
N PHE A 818 -22.73 4.94 -22.37
CA PHE A 818 -21.73 5.68 -21.61
C PHE A 818 -22.20 7.10 -21.28
N TYR A 819 -22.74 7.82 -22.28
CA TYR A 819 -23.24 9.19 -22.11
C TYR A 819 -24.38 9.27 -21.08
N LEU A 820 -25.36 8.38 -21.20
CA LEU A 820 -26.50 8.30 -20.29
C LEU A 820 -26.07 7.89 -18.88
N ALA A 821 -25.17 6.91 -18.75
CA ALA A 821 -24.68 6.46 -17.44
C ALA A 821 -23.86 7.55 -16.74
N ALA A 822 -23.00 8.28 -17.46
CA ALA A 822 -22.26 9.41 -16.91
C ALA A 822 -23.22 10.49 -16.38
N LYS A 823 -24.23 10.87 -17.17
CA LYS A 823 -25.27 11.81 -16.71
C LYS A 823 -26.05 11.30 -15.51
N ALA A 824 -26.48 10.04 -15.54
CA ALA A 824 -27.21 9.44 -14.43
C ALA A 824 -26.38 9.49 -13.15
N ILE A 825 -25.11 9.07 -13.18
CA ILE A 825 -24.24 9.07 -12.00
C ILE A 825 -24.02 10.48 -11.43
N TYR A 826 -23.71 11.45 -12.28
CA TYR A 826 -23.22 12.76 -11.82
C TYR A 826 -24.31 13.83 -11.72
N ARG A 827 -25.44 13.69 -12.43
CA ARG A 827 -26.59 14.63 -12.38
C ARG A 827 -27.74 14.10 -11.54
N VAL A 828 -28.13 12.85 -11.76
CA VAL A 828 -29.29 12.24 -11.10
C VAL A 828 -28.89 11.69 -9.74
N TYR A 829 -27.77 10.98 -9.69
CA TYR A 829 -27.34 10.19 -8.56
C TYR A 829 -26.21 10.80 -7.72
N ALA A 830 -25.95 12.10 -7.84
CA ALA A 830 -24.96 12.80 -7.03
C ALA A 830 -25.59 13.49 -5.80
N LYS A 831 -24.93 13.43 -4.64
CA LYS A 831 -25.33 14.22 -3.46
C LYS A 831 -25.09 15.71 -3.75
N ALA A 832 -26.00 16.58 -3.28
CA ALA A 832 -26.06 18.02 -3.55
C ALA A 832 -24.90 18.87 -2.97
N ARG A 833 -23.63 18.50 -3.18
CA ARG A 833 -22.48 19.40 -3.02
C ARG A 833 -21.94 19.76 -4.39
N GLY A 834 -22.34 20.94 -4.88
CA GLY A 834 -21.72 21.59 -6.04
C GLY A 834 -22.45 21.47 -7.38
N GLN A 835 -23.59 20.78 -7.45
CA GLN A 835 -24.46 20.83 -8.63
C GLN A 835 -25.85 21.29 -8.20
N LEU A 836 -26.07 22.60 -8.23
CA LEU A 836 -27.38 23.22 -8.05
C LEU A 836 -27.88 23.63 -9.43
N THR A 837 -28.92 22.96 -9.95
CA THR A 837 -29.86 23.59 -10.87
C THR A 837 -30.94 24.27 -10.03
N LEU A 838 -30.55 25.30 -9.27
CA LEU A 838 -31.50 26.30 -8.79
C LEU A 838 -31.65 27.34 -9.89
N ASP A 839 -32.87 27.83 -10.12
CA ASP A 839 -33.13 28.91 -11.07
C ASP A 839 -32.13 30.07 -10.85
N GLY A 840 -31.28 30.32 -11.85
CA GLY A 840 -30.26 31.37 -11.83
C GLY A 840 -28.79 30.93 -11.64
N VAL A 841 -28.49 29.64 -11.42
CA VAL A 841 -27.11 29.12 -11.33
C VAL A 841 -26.72 28.36 -12.61
N SER A 842 -25.56 28.68 -13.19
CA SER A 842 -25.04 27.98 -14.39
C SER A 842 -24.57 26.57 -14.04
N ALA A 843 -25.01 25.56 -14.80
CA ALA A 843 -24.53 24.18 -14.64
C ALA A 843 -23.04 24.07 -14.99
N GLU A 844 -22.27 23.38 -14.14
CA GLU A 844 -20.87 23.03 -14.42
C GLU A 844 -20.78 21.74 -15.26
N PRO A 845 -19.78 21.59 -16.14
CA PRO A 845 -19.59 20.37 -16.92
C PRO A 845 -19.25 19.16 -16.06
N ILE A 846 -19.71 17.96 -16.45
CA ILE A 846 -19.27 16.71 -15.81
C ILE A 846 -17.79 16.48 -16.11
N VAL A 847 -17.00 16.38 -15.03
CA VAL A 847 -15.58 16.02 -15.09
C VAL A 847 -15.41 14.56 -14.67
N LEU A 848 -14.85 13.76 -15.56
CA LEU A 848 -14.59 12.33 -15.40
C LEU A 848 -13.10 12.09 -15.20
N SER A 849 -12.74 11.27 -14.22
CA SER A 849 -11.39 10.71 -14.13
C SER A 849 -11.19 9.63 -15.19
N SER A 850 -9.93 9.29 -15.46
CA SER A 850 -9.61 8.11 -16.31
C SER A 850 -10.26 6.82 -15.79
N LYS A 851 -10.43 6.69 -14.47
CA LYS A 851 -11.04 5.52 -13.82
C LYS A 851 -12.55 5.46 -14.08
N ASP A 852 -13.24 6.60 -14.01
CA ASP A 852 -14.68 6.67 -14.31
C ASP A 852 -14.96 6.24 -15.75
N VAL A 853 -14.11 6.68 -16.69
CA VAL A 853 -14.21 6.29 -18.10
C VAL A 853 -14.01 4.79 -18.28
N ILE A 854 -13.00 4.20 -17.64
CA ILE A 854 -12.73 2.75 -17.71
C ILE A 854 -13.90 1.95 -17.15
N ILE A 855 -14.40 2.32 -15.96
CA ILE A 855 -15.50 1.60 -15.29
C ILE A 855 -16.77 1.61 -16.14
N LEU A 856 -17.18 2.78 -16.64
CA LEU A 856 -18.42 2.89 -17.41
C LEU A 856 -18.37 2.24 -18.79
N SER A 857 -17.17 2.05 -19.34
CA SER A 857 -16.99 1.54 -20.70
C SER A 857 -16.60 0.08 -20.80
N TYR A 858 -16.11 -0.53 -19.71
CA TYR A 858 -15.50 -1.85 -19.75
C TYR A 858 -16.40 -2.93 -20.37
N GLY A 859 -17.69 -2.90 -20.05
CA GLY A 859 -18.67 -3.85 -20.56
C GLY A 859 -18.81 -3.88 -22.10
N PHE A 860 -18.29 -2.86 -22.79
CA PHE A 860 -18.43 -2.71 -24.24
C PHE A 860 -17.12 -2.92 -25.03
N LEU A 861 -16.01 -3.22 -24.36
CA LEU A 861 -14.70 -3.40 -25.01
C LEU A 861 -14.59 -4.79 -25.68
N LYS A 862 -13.89 -4.87 -26.82
CA LYS A 862 -13.67 -6.12 -27.57
C LYS A 862 -12.55 -6.98 -26.96
N GLU A 863 -12.66 -8.30 -27.11
CA GLU A 863 -11.74 -9.29 -26.51
C GLU A 863 -10.26 -9.20 -26.96
N SER A 864 -10.00 -8.76 -28.19
CA SER A 864 -8.64 -8.65 -28.75
C SER A 864 -7.80 -7.49 -28.17
N ASP A 865 -8.36 -6.73 -27.23
CA ASP A 865 -7.79 -5.45 -26.77
C ASP A 865 -7.08 -5.59 -25.42
N SER A 866 -5.94 -6.28 -25.39
CA SER A 866 -5.11 -6.51 -24.18
C SER A 866 -4.51 -5.25 -23.52
N LYS A 867 -4.83 -4.04 -24.02
CA LYS A 867 -4.43 -2.73 -23.47
C LYS A 867 -5.66 -1.85 -23.13
N GLY A 868 -6.62 -2.40 -22.39
CA GLY A 868 -7.93 -1.80 -22.11
C GLY A 868 -7.94 -0.36 -21.56
N LYS A 869 -6.89 0.06 -20.82
CA LYS A 869 -6.84 1.40 -20.18
C LYS A 869 -6.72 2.58 -21.16
N GLU A 870 -5.97 2.44 -22.25
CA GLU A 870 -5.76 3.54 -23.22
C GLU A 870 -6.85 3.60 -24.28
N ARG A 871 -7.54 2.47 -24.55
CA ARG A 871 -8.46 2.34 -25.69
C ARG A 871 -9.90 2.72 -25.36
N GLY A 872 -10.40 2.47 -24.15
CA GLY A 872 -11.74 2.93 -23.73
C GLY A 872 -11.84 4.46 -23.75
N VAL A 873 -10.84 5.15 -23.17
CA VAL A 873 -10.70 6.60 -23.26
C VAL A 873 -10.65 7.06 -24.72
N LYS A 874 -9.77 6.45 -25.52
CA LYS A 874 -9.58 6.81 -26.93
C LYS A 874 -10.87 6.63 -27.75
N MET A 875 -11.65 5.59 -27.47
CA MET A 875 -12.93 5.35 -28.15
C MET A 875 -13.90 6.53 -27.98
N PHE A 876 -14.09 7.04 -26.76
CA PHE A 876 -15.00 8.16 -26.53
C PHE A 876 -14.40 9.52 -26.93
N GLU A 877 -13.06 9.67 -26.92
CA GLU A 877 -12.40 10.84 -27.50
C GLU A 877 -12.56 10.88 -29.04
N GLU A 878 -12.34 9.75 -29.73
CA GLU A 878 -12.54 9.61 -31.18
C GLU A 878 -14.01 9.78 -31.58
N ALA A 879 -14.94 9.29 -30.75
CA ALA A 879 -16.37 9.54 -30.91
C ALA A 879 -16.79 10.98 -30.53
N CYS A 880 -15.85 11.79 -30.01
CA CYS A 880 -16.09 13.14 -29.50
C CYS A 880 -17.24 13.21 -28.48
N VAL A 881 -17.31 12.22 -27.58
CA VAL A 881 -18.22 12.21 -26.43
C VAL A 881 -17.55 12.83 -25.20
N ILE A 882 -16.23 12.67 -25.09
CA ILE A 882 -15.40 13.29 -24.05
C ILE A 882 -14.23 14.08 -24.66
N ARG A 883 -13.65 15.00 -23.89
CA ARG A 883 -12.45 15.75 -24.27
C ARG A 883 -11.48 15.88 -23.09
N GLY A 884 -10.19 15.60 -23.31
CA GLY A 884 -9.16 15.81 -22.29
C GLY A 884 -8.97 17.28 -21.90
N LEU A 885 -8.89 17.55 -20.59
CA LEU A 885 -8.44 18.83 -20.04
C LEU A 885 -6.90 18.85 -20.13
N GLY A 886 -6.32 19.79 -20.90
CA GLY A 886 -4.86 19.85 -21.11
C GLY A 886 -4.05 19.99 -19.82
N GLU A 887 -2.76 19.64 -19.87
CA GLU A 887 -1.85 19.76 -18.72
C GLU A 887 -1.79 21.20 -18.19
N VAL A 888 -2.11 21.41 -16.91
CA VAL A 888 -1.89 22.70 -16.24
C VAL A 888 -0.38 22.91 -16.12
N LYS A 889 0.16 23.93 -16.81
CA LYS A 889 1.58 24.30 -16.73
C LYS A 889 1.97 24.57 -15.26
N GLY A 890 2.76 23.67 -14.67
CA GLY A 890 3.36 23.85 -13.34
C GLY A 890 3.35 22.63 -12.42
N ALA A 891 2.59 21.57 -12.73
CA ALA A 891 2.58 20.34 -11.93
C ALA A 891 3.70 19.38 -12.36
N LYS A 892 4.72 19.17 -11.52
CA LYS A 892 5.85 18.23 -11.75
C LYS A 892 5.51 16.73 -11.59
N VAL A 893 4.24 16.36 -11.66
CA VAL A 893 3.77 15.00 -11.35
C VAL A 893 2.81 14.55 -12.44
N ALA A 894 2.85 13.27 -12.84
CA ALA A 894 1.85 12.67 -13.72
C ALA A 894 0.48 12.75 -13.04
N GLN A 895 -0.29 13.79 -13.34
CA GLN A 895 -1.69 13.92 -12.91
C GLN A 895 -2.53 12.89 -13.66
N GLN A 896 -3.54 12.31 -13.00
CA GLN A 896 -4.57 11.53 -13.70
C GLN A 896 -5.17 12.41 -14.79
N LYS A 897 -5.28 11.89 -16.02
CA LYS A 897 -5.99 12.61 -17.09
C LYS A 897 -7.45 12.76 -16.68
N ALA A 898 -7.92 14.01 -16.68
CA ALA A 898 -9.31 14.36 -16.48
C ALA A 898 -9.96 14.69 -17.83
N PHE A 899 -11.21 14.26 -17.98
CA PHE A 899 -11.99 14.42 -19.19
C PHE A 899 -13.26 15.19 -18.87
N VAL A 900 -13.71 16.01 -19.81
CA VAL A 900 -15.02 16.66 -19.74
C VAL A 900 -15.98 15.91 -20.64
N LEU A 901 -17.19 15.62 -20.14
CA LEU A 901 -18.30 15.14 -20.98
C LEU A 901 -18.80 16.27 -21.88
N LEU A 902 -18.93 16.01 -23.17
CA LEU A 902 -19.43 16.99 -24.13
C LEU A 902 -20.97 16.97 -24.16
N GLU A 903 -21.58 17.79 -23.31
CA GLU A 903 -23.02 17.93 -23.11
C GLU A 903 -23.48 19.41 -23.18
N PRO A 904 -24.74 19.68 -23.56
CA PRO A 904 -25.37 20.99 -23.37
C PRO A 904 -25.53 21.34 -21.90
N LEU A 905 -25.00 22.50 -21.48
CA LEU A 905 -25.12 22.99 -20.10
C LEU A 905 -26.35 23.89 -19.88
N THR A 906 -27.04 24.27 -20.95
CA THR A 906 -28.30 25.02 -20.94
C THR A 906 -29.17 24.61 -22.13
N SER A 907 -30.47 24.89 -22.06
CA SER A 907 -31.40 24.69 -23.18
C SER A 907 -31.32 25.78 -24.27
N SER A 908 -30.29 26.62 -24.25
CA SER A 908 -30.13 27.71 -25.22
C SER A 908 -29.61 27.20 -26.55
N LEU A 909 -30.12 27.77 -27.65
CA LEU A 909 -29.71 27.38 -29.01
C LEU A 909 -28.20 27.59 -29.24
N LYS A 910 -27.62 28.62 -28.61
CA LYS A 910 -26.19 28.90 -28.68
C LYS A 910 -25.37 27.78 -28.05
N GLU A 911 -25.77 27.29 -26.87
CA GLU A 911 -25.04 26.24 -26.17
C GLU A 911 -25.06 24.92 -26.96
N VAL A 912 -26.22 24.51 -27.48
CA VAL A 912 -26.31 23.28 -28.30
C VAL A 912 -25.42 23.39 -29.55
N LYS A 913 -25.39 24.57 -30.19
CA LYS A 913 -24.49 24.84 -31.32
C LYS A 913 -23.01 24.75 -30.93
N ASP A 914 -22.65 25.29 -29.77
CA ASP A 914 -21.27 25.27 -29.25
C ASP A 914 -20.83 23.82 -28.93
N VAL A 915 -21.73 23.00 -28.38
CA VAL A 915 -21.48 21.57 -28.16
C VAL A 915 -21.30 20.82 -29.48
N LEU A 916 -22.19 20.99 -30.46
CA LEU A 916 -22.03 20.42 -31.81
C LEU A 916 -20.68 20.81 -32.42
N GLY A 917 -20.26 22.07 -32.27
CA GLY A 917 -18.94 22.55 -32.70
C GLY A 917 -17.79 21.85 -31.99
N LYS A 918 -17.84 21.71 -30.66
CA LYS A 918 -16.84 20.95 -29.86
C LYS A 918 -16.78 19.47 -30.27
N ARG A 919 -17.90 18.89 -30.70
CA ARG A 919 -18.01 17.51 -31.20
C ARG A 919 -17.59 17.34 -32.67
N GLY A 920 -17.29 18.45 -33.37
CA GLY A 920 -16.95 18.45 -34.78
C GLY A 920 -18.14 18.17 -35.72
N VAL A 921 -19.37 18.45 -35.29
CA VAL A 921 -20.60 18.20 -36.06
C VAL A 921 -21.07 19.50 -36.71
N ASN A 922 -21.30 19.47 -38.03
CA ASN A 922 -21.84 20.59 -38.77
C ASN A 922 -23.37 20.47 -38.87
N PRO A 923 -24.15 21.34 -38.19
CA PRO A 923 -25.60 21.25 -38.20
C PRO A 923 -26.22 21.52 -39.58
N ILE A 924 -25.60 22.34 -40.42
CA ILE A 924 -26.13 22.68 -41.77
C ILE A 924 -25.99 21.48 -42.71
N LYS A 925 -24.83 20.82 -42.68
CA LYS A 925 -24.54 19.67 -43.55
C LYS A 925 -25.03 18.34 -42.98
N LEU A 926 -25.43 18.32 -41.71
CA LEU A 926 -25.82 17.12 -40.97
C LEU A 926 -24.74 16.02 -41.05
N GLU A 927 -23.47 16.42 -40.85
CA GLU A 927 -22.32 15.52 -40.94
C GLU A 927 -21.28 15.83 -39.85
N ALA A 928 -20.48 14.82 -39.46
CA ALA A 928 -19.35 15.00 -38.56
C ALA A 928 -18.03 15.13 -39.34
N LEU A 929 -17.12 15.94 -38.82
CA LEU A 929 -15.82 16.19 -39.41
C LEU A 929 -14.90 14.98 -39.15
N ARG A 930 -14.41 14.35 -40.23
CA ARG A 930 -13.43 13.24 -40.21
C ARG A 930 -13.91 11.94 -39.53
N ARG A 931 -15.20 11.81 -39.21
CA ARG A 931 -15.80 10.58 -38.66
C ARG A 931 -17.28 10.44 -39.07
N LYS A 932 -17.85 9.25 -38.90
CA LYS A 932 -19.29 9.03 -39.06
C LYS A 932 -20.05 9.62 -37.87
N LEU A 933 -21.31 10.01 -38.09
CA LEU A 933 -22.22 10.38 -37.01
C LEU A 933 -22.44 9.19 -36.07
N ASN A 934 -22.47 9.47 -34.78
CA ASN A 934 -22.91 8.53 -33.74
C ASN A 934 -24.27 8.96 -33.15
N VAL A 935 -24.81 8.14 -32.25
CA VAL A 935 -26.13 8.35 -31.66
C VAL A 935 -26.22 9.70 -30.92
N ILE A 936 -25.17 10.09 -30.19
CA ILE A 936 -25.18 11.36 -29.44
C ILE A 936 -25.07 12.57 -30.37
N ASP A 937 -24.39 12.46 -31.51
CA ASP A 937 -24.41 13.54 -32.51
C ASP A 937 -25.81 13.73 -33.10
N VAL A 938 -26.51 12.62 -33.40
CA VAL A 938 -27.88 12.66 -33.91
C VAL A 938 -28.83 13.23 -32.86
N LEU A 939 -28.67 12.86 -31.59
CA LEU A 939 -29.40 13.46 -30.47
C LEU A 939 -29.21 14.98 -30.43
N HIS A 940 -27.98 15.47 -30.38
CA HIS A 940 -27.71 16.91 -30.29
C HIS A 940 -28.12 17.68 -31.55
N LEU A 941 -28.10 17.06 -32.74
CA LEU A 941 -28.67 17.63 -33.96
C LEU A 941 -30.19 17.78 -33.83
N LEU A 942 -30.88 16.74 -33.38
CA LEU A 942 -32.33 16.78 -33.16
C LEU A 942 -32.70 17.84 -32.12
N GLU A 943 -31.96 17.95 -31.02
CA GLU A 943 -32.16 18.99 -30.00
C GLU A 943 -31.93 20.40 -30.52
N TYR A 944 -30.89 20.58 -31.35
CA TYR A 944 -30.59 21.86 -31.99
C TYR A 944 -31.76 22.33 -32.86
N TYR A 945 -32.34 21.44 -33.66
CA TYR A 945 -33.45 21.77 -34.54
C TYR A 945 -34.79 21.84 -33.81
N ALA A 946 -35.00 21.02 -32.78
CA ALA A 946 -36.17 21.11 -31.90
C ALA A 946 -36.24 22.51 -31.27
N LYS A 947 -35.10 23.06 -30.85
CA LYS A 947 -35.03 24.40 -30.27
C LYS A 947 -35.26 25.54 -31.27
N GLN A 948 -35.07 25.31 -32.57
CA GLN A 948 -35.39 26.29 -33.62
C GLN A 948 -36.88 26.33 -33.97
N GLY A 949 -37.57 25.20 -33.82
CA GLY A 949 -39.02 25.10 -34.00
C GLY A 949 -39.42 23.82 -34.74
N ARG A 950 -40.70 23.46 -34.62
CA ARG A 950 -41.26 22.20 -35.14
C ARG A 950 -41.04 21.99 -36.64
N GLY A 951 -41.20 23.03 -37.46
CA GLY A 951 -41.04 22.91 -38.92
C GLY A 951 -39.61 22.52 -39.34
N GLU A 952 -38.61 23.16 -38.74
CA GLU A 952 -37.19 22.84 -38.99
C GLU A 952 -36.84 21.44 -38.46
N PHE A 953 -37.36 21.09 -37.27
CA PHE A 953 -37.20 19.75 -36.70
C PHE A 953 -37.76 18.66 -37.61
N ASP A 954 -39.00 18.78 -38.09
CA ASP A 954 -39.64 17.76 -38.93
C ASP A 954 -38.88 17.51 -40.23
N SER A 955 -38.35 18.58 -40.85
CA SER A 955 -37.51 18.51 -42.04
C SER A 955 -36.23 17.71 -41.77
N VAL A 956 -35.49 18.08 -40.72
CA VAL A 956 -34.22 17.43 -40.38
C VAL A 956 -34.42 16.01 -39.87
N TYR A 957 -35.46 15.77 -39.08
CA TYR A 957 -35.83 14.44 -38.61
C TYR A 957 -36.06 13.48 -39.79
N ARG A 958 -36.81 13.89 -40.82
CA ARG A 958 -37.02 13.09 -42.03
C ARG A 958 -35.71 12.81 -42.78
N ILE A 959 -34.85 13.82 -42.92
CA ILE A 959 -33.54 13.67 -43.58
C ILE A 959 -32.65 12.68 -42.82
N LEU A 960 -32.52 12.85 -41.50
CA LEU A 960 -31.71 11.98 -40.65
C LEU A 960 -32.30 10.56 -40.58
N TYR A 961 -33.62 10.41 -40.50
CA TYR A 961 -34.27 9.10 -40.44
C TYR A 961 -34.11 8.33 -41.75
N SER A 962 -34.20 9.02 -42.89
CA SER A 962 -33.95 8.43 -44.20
C SER A 962 -32.51 7.93 -44.35
N LYS A 963 -31.53 8.71 -43.88
CA LYS A 963 -30.10 8.36 -43.99
C LYS A 963 -29.61 7.39 -42.92
N TYR A 964 -30.10 7.51 -41.69
CA TYR A 964 -29.60 6.83 -40.49
C TYR A 964 -30.74 6.33 -39.56
N PRO A 965 -31.66 5.48 -40.06
CA PRO A 965 -32.85 5.09 -39.30
C PRO A 965 -32.53 4.36 -37.98
N GLY A 966 -31.39 3.67 -37.90
CA GLY A 966 -30.91 3.05 -36.66
C GLY A 966 -30.51 4.11 -35.62
N LEU A 967 -29.64 5.06 -36.01
CA LEU A 967 -29.13 6.10 -35.11
C LEU A 967 -30.25 7.02 -34.62
N VAL A 968 -31.20 7.37 -35.49
CA VAL A 968 -32.34 8.23 -35.09
C VAL A 968 -33.24 7.53 -34.09
N ARG A 969 -33.61 6.25 -34.31
CA ARG A 969 -34.44 5.50 -33.35
C ARG A 969 -33.76 5.42 -31.99
N GLU A 970 -32.46 5.15 -31.97
CA GLU A 970 -31.70 5.06 -30.74
C GLU A 970 -31.51 6.42 -30.06
N ALA A 971 -31.30 7.50 -30.83
CA ALA A 971 -31.19 8.86 -30.29
C ALA A 971 -32.50 9.34 -29.67
N ILE A 972 -33.65 9.00 -30.25
CA ILE A 972 -34.96 9.29 -29.65
C ILE A 972 -35.14 8.53 -28.34
N GLU A 973 -34.67 7.29 -28.25
CA GLU A 973 -34.71 6.55 -26.99
C GLU A 973 -33.77 7.12 -25.92
N ALA A 974 -32.58 7.57 -26.33
CA ALA A 974 -31.69 8.32 -25.45
C ALA A 974 -32.36 9.63 -24.95
N ALA A 975 -33.04 10.37 -25.84
CA ALA A 975 -33.82 11.56 -25.47
C ALA A 975 -34.95 11.22 -24.47
N ARG A 976 -35.69 10.12 -24.68
CA ARG A 976 -36.72 9.64 -23.73
C ARG A 976 -36.14 9.34 -22.35
N THR A 977 -34.89 8.90 -22.29
CA THR A 977 -34.17 8.63 -21.05
C THR A 977 -33.76 9.93 -20.37
N ILE A 978 -33.09 10.84 -21.09
CA ILE A 978 -32.63 12.14 -20.58
C ILE A 978 -33.80 13.01 -20.12
N ALA A 979 -34.93 12.99 -20.82
CA ALA A 979 -36.14 13.74 -20.44
C ALA A 979 -36.66 13.39 -19.02
N LYS A 980 -36.26 12.25 -18.45
CA LYS A 980 -36.63 11.84 -17.08
C LYS A 980 -35.64 12.30 -16.00
N PHE A 981 -34.51 12.91 -16.37
CA PHE A 981 -33.47 13.32 -15.43
C PHE A 981 -33.80 14.68 -14.79
N VAL A 982 -34.22 14.66 -13.52
CA VAL A 982 -34.81 15.82 -12.82
C VAL A 982 -33.82 16.98 -12.58
N ASN A 983 -32.50 16.77 -12.73
CA ASN A 983 -31.45 17.78 -12.50
C ASN A 983 -30.45 17.91 -13.67
N ASP A 984 -30.83 17.45 -14.86
CA ASP A 984 -29.96 17.52 -16.03
C ASP A 984 -30.34 18.72 -16.92
N PRO A 985 -29.38 19.60 -17.30
CA PRO A 985 -29.67 20.78 -18.13
C PRO A 985 -30.16 20.45 -19.55
N GLU A 986 -29.95 19.23 -20.03
CA GLU A 986 -30.37 18.76 -21.35
C GLU A 986 -31.81 18.21 -21.34
N SER A 987 -32.38 17.91 -20.17
CA SER A 987 -33.72 17.31 -20.03
C SER A 987 -34.81 18.06 -20.79
N ALA A 988 -34.80 19.40 -20.76
CA ALA A 988 -35.79 20.21 -21.47
C ALA A 988 -35.65 20.11 -23.01
N LEU A 989 -34.42 19.97 -23.52
CA LEU A 989 -34.17 19.78 -24.96
C LEU A 989 -34.62 18.39 -25.41
N ALA A 990 -34.29 17.38 -24.61
CA ALA A 990 -34.69 16.00 -24.84
C ALA A 990 -36.22 15.84 -24.80
N GLU A 991 -36.90 16.45 -23.83
CA GLU A 991 -38.36 16.45 -23.73
C GLU A 991 -39.01 17.11 -24.97
N LEU A 992 -38.45 18.22 -25.45
CA LEU A 992 -38.92 18.89 -26.65
C LEU A 992 -38.81 18.01 -27.90
N CYS A 993 -37.68 17.30 -28.06
CA CYS A 993 -37.50 16.32 -29.13
C CYS A 993 -38.54 15.21 -29.08
N VAL A 994 -38.77 14.64 -27.90
CA VAL A 994 -39.75 13.56 -27.72
C VAL A 994 -41.16 14.05 -28.05
N LYS A 995 -41.56 15.24 -27.59
CA LYS A 995 -42.87 15.84 -27.90
C LYS A 995 -43.09 15.99 -29.42
N TYR A 996 -42.10 16.51 -30.13
CA TYR A 996 -42.19 16.70 -31.58
C TYR A 996 -42.30 15.38 -32.35
N VAL A 997 -41.57 14.34 -31.95
CA VAL A 997 -41.68 13.00 -32.55
C VAL A 997 -43.02 12.34 -32.25
N GLU A 998 -43.56 12.53 -31.04
CA GLU A 998 -44.87 11.99 -30.64
C GLU A 998 -46.06 12.78 -31.21
N GLY A 999 -45.80 13.87 -31.92
CA GLY A 999 -46.84 14.73 -32.49
C GLY A 999 -47.58 15.60 -31.47
N ARG A 1000 -47.11 15.65 -30.22
CA ARG A 1000 -47.71 16.37 -29.09
C ARG A 1000 -47.37 17.86 -29.08
#